data_AF-A0A953NB36-F1
#
_entry.id   AF-A0A953NB36-F1
#
_cell.length_a   1.000
_cell.length_b   1.000
_cell.length_c   1.000
_cell.angle_alpha   90.00
_cell.angle_beta   90.00
_cell.angle_gamma   90.00
#
_symmetry.space_group_name_H-M   'P 1'
#
loop_
_entity.id
_entity.type
_entity.pdbx_description
1 polymer ?
#
loop_
_entity_poly.entity_id
_entity_poly.type
_entity_poly.pdbx_seq_one_letter_code
_entity_poly.pdbx_strand_id
1 'polypeptide(L)'
;MWEQLASDLFVSNLEQPVWGWSNAQSIALLDFWQAFDPQLRFILVACSAQRFIASALESGEAVPTTSVLLEQWAAQHLQMLHFYHRFPQKAVLVDIDHCIDNPAGLLKVCQQSWQLGLSKVHFPSQPAPTLSVMSRFLAENLSQTDPLWLPLQNELSSSATAIGTLWKKPSRIDIADAVHAYRDEKYLKIEPSVSAKEIELLNAAQQALIEWQTKNQDLNTELTETRAKHAADLEALTAQLHDAKEEANLLLAQLHQVREELENYFLELQNSKKNIEMAERSVGVLSEENNSLKEQLGRSLADLEKSKSALLAAQVQSNEAQERVGLLLSQLPQVQEELKNNFLELQNSKKNIEMAERSVGVSSEENNSLKEQLGRSLADSEKSVSALSIAQHQLTEQQAVEQALNTLLNDERTQREDAAARLKGTQAQLKDTQEESELLLAQLHQVQEELEHYFLKYQDSEQELEAAALRWKRMLQRTPDYFDLESIEVQSIEGVSAETLRWHLKGLEAAGRKLPELELTTFVVDGIAGLELPRKMGGHNIIQRWPAVVASDETLVVAWLGDANADEKLTQTLRQLGRSDWDLIQVIITALRTSLNTPGILKRTGVVVTENTLPALGALQSKLSQMPRVFRFDELTLMREQVNHDYEHLWLNFRHVAIGDRRLFDFDFRVSCANLRPNVFGRHPKLEFPETSGRAAFTEWFDESYDDFGPKLELRFALPAAMDIEVWGRLSLSDRAFLEELVQNMPAFLSELEMSGVKLKRDWEDWRQLVRDVARILKGGSESPLLQVSTPLTPKRTASRAKKGVRK
;
A
#
# COMPACT_ATOMS: atom_id res chain seq x y z
N MET A 1 1.73 3.56 50.34
CA MET A 1 0.72 4.27 51.17
C MET A 1 -0.34 3.30 51.70
N TRP A 2 -1.23 2.73 50.88
CA TRP A 2 -2.25 1.78 51.36
C TRP A 2 -1.67 0.58 52.13
N GLU A 3 -0.61 -0.05 51.61
CA GLU A 3 0.10 -1.15 52.30
C GLU A 3 0.72 -0.73 53.64
N GLN A 4 1.10 0.55 53.78
CA GLN A 4 1.67 1.09 55.01
C GLN A 4 0.57 1.27 56.06
N LEU A 5 -0.54 1.91 55.70
CA LEU A 5 -1.72 2.03 56.58
C LEU A 5 -2.30 0.67 56.97
N ALA A 6 -2.27 -0.31 56.06
CA ALA A 6 -2.63 -1.70 56.35
C ALA A 6 -1.64 -2.36 57.32
N SER A 7 -0.34 -2.15 57.15
CA SER A 7 0.70 -2.64 58.07
C SER A 7 0.56 -2.03 59.46
N ASP A 8 0.35 -0.71 59.54
CA ASP A 8 0.17 0.02 60.80
C ASP A 8 -1.09 -0.47 61.55
N LEU A 9 -2.19 -0.74 60.83
CA LEU A 9 -3.41 -1.33 61.37
C LEU A 9 -3.16 -2.74 61.96
N PHE A 10 -2.41 -3.59 61.26
CA PHE A 10 -2.08 -4.94 61.71
C PHE A 10 -1.14 -4.93 62.92
N VAL A 11 -0.07 -4.12 62.90
CA VAL A 11 0.87 -3.96 64.01
C VAL A 11 0.15 -3.45 65.26
N SER A 12 -0.78 -2.50 65.11
CA SER A 12 -1.56 -1.92 66.22
C SER A 12 -2.51 -2.93 66.91
N ASN A 13 -2.80 -4.07 66.28
CA ASN A 13 -3.73 -5.09 66.81
C ASN A 13 -3.08 -6.47 67.01
N LEU A 14 -1.75 -6.58 66.87
CA LEU A 14 -1.00 -7.84 66.86
C LEU A 14 -1.18 -8.69 68.14
N GLU A 15 -1.46 -8.06 69.29
CA GLU A 15 -1.68 -8.76 70.57
C GLU A 15 -3.12 -9.28 70.75
N GLN A 16 -4.06 -8.95 69.85
CA GLN A 16 -5.47 -9.37 69.96
C GLN A 16 -5.71 -10.73 69.28
N PRO A 17 -6.30 -11.73 69.99
CA PRO A 17 -6.44 -13.10 69.45
C PRO A 17 -7.46 -13.21 68.30
N VAL A 18 -8.44 -12.31 68.26
CA VAL A 18 -9.34 -12.07 67.11
C VAL A 18 -9.68 -10.59 67.12
N TRP A 19 -9.45 -9.90 66.01
CA TRP A 19 -9.79 -8.49 65.81
C TRP A 19 -10.34 -8.26 64.39
N GLY A 20 -10.84 -7.06 64.11
CA GLY A 20 -11.36 -6.69 62.80
C GLY A 20 -11.91 -5.26 62.78
N TRP A 21 -12.34 -4.79 61.61
CA TRP A 21 -12.90 -3.46 61.39
C TRP A 21 -14.11 -3.51 60.46
N SER A 22 -14.88 -2.42 60.39
CA SER A 22 -16.02 -2.26 59.48
C SER A 22 -16.04 -0.87 58.87
N ASN A 23 -15.86 -0.79 57.55
CA ASN A 23 -16.06 0.43 56.76
C ASN A 23 -16.59 0.03 55.38
N ALA A 24 -17.71 0.60 54.92
CA ALA A 24 -18.32 0.31 53.62
C ALA A 24 -17.39 0.59 52.43
N GLN A 25 -16.48 1.56 52.54
CA GLN A 25 -15.47 1.85 51.52
C GLN A 25 -14.51 0.67 51.27
N SER A 26 -14.42 -0.29 52.21
CA SER A 26 -13.59 -1.50 52.06
C SER A 26 -14.10 -2.45 50.96
N ILE A 27 -15.35 -2.31 50.49
CA ILE A 27 -15.93 -3.15 49.43
C ILE A 27 -15.11 -3.03 48.13
N ALA A 28 -14.72 -1.82 47.76
CA ALA A 28 -13.87 -1.56 46.59
C ALA A 28 -12.41 -2.06 46.75
N LEU A 29 -12.02 -2.52 47.95
CA LEU A 29 -10.67 -3.00 48.28
C LEU A 29 -10.65 -4.47 48.71
N LEU A 30 -11.74 -5.24 48.52
CA LEU A 30 -11.83 -6.64 48.97
C LEU A 30 -10.69 -7.53 48.44
N ASP A 31 -10.35 -7.41 47.16
CA ASP A 31 -9.23 -8.16 46.56
C ASP A 31 -7.85 -7.70 47.08
N PHE A 32 -7.67 -6.41 47.39
CA PHE A 32 -6.44 -5.91 48.04
C PHE A 32 -6.29 -6.53 49.43
N TRP A 33 -7.33 -6.50 50.26
CA TRP A 33 -7.31 -7.09 51.60
C TRP A 33 -7.10 -8.61 51.54
N GLN A 34 -7.71 -9.30 50.57
CA GLN A 34 -7.53 -10.74 50.38
C GLN A 34 -6.08 -11.13 50.04
N ALA A 35 -5.39 -10.28 49.27
CA ALA A 35 -4.00 -10.47 48.90
C ALA A 35 -3.03 -10.04 50.02
N PHE A 36 -3.38 -9.01 50.81
CA PHE A 36 -2.54 -8.46 51.88
C PHE A 36 -2.32 -9.46 53.02
N ASP A 37 -3.37 -10.12 53.51
CA ASP A 37 -3.22 -11.29 54.39
C ASP A 37 -4.20 -12.41 54.02
N PRO A 38 -3.70 -13.56 53.53
CA PRO A 38 -4.50 -14.76 53.29
C PRO A 38 -5.29 -15.29 54.51
N GLN A 39 -4.95 -14.90 55.74
CA GLN A 39 -5.66 -15.30 56.96
C GLN A 39 -6.94 -14.49 57.21
N LEU A 40 -7.17 -13.37 56.52
CA LEU A 40 -8.39 -12.56 56.69
C LEU A 40 -9.68 -13.35 56.40
N ARG A 41 -10.77 -12.87 57.00
CA ARG A 41 -12.14 -13.38 56.89
C ARG A 41 -13.10 -12.21 56.71
N PHE A 42 -14.13 -12.41 55.89
CA PHE A 42 -14.97 -11.32 55.39
C PHE A 42 -16.44 -11.57 55.74
N ILE A 43 -17.07 -10.65 56.46
CA ILE A 43 -18.52 -10.62 56.67
C ILE A 43 -19.09 -9.61 55.68
N LEU A 44 -19.80 -10.09 54.67
CA LEU A 44 -20.33 -9.27 53.59
C LEU A 44 -21.81 -9.00 53.86
N VAL A 45 -22.11 -7.84 54.45
CA VAL A 45 -23.45 -7.46 54.91
C VAL A 45 -24.21 -6.76 53.77
N ALA A 46 -24.97 -7.55 53.01
CA ALA A 46 -25.81 -7.09 51.91
C ALA A 46 -27.14 -6.52 52.41
N CYS A 47 -27.81 -5.71 51.58
CA CYS A 47 -29.16 -5.23 51.82
C CYS A 47 -30.00 -5.22 50.53
N SER A 48 -31.33 -5.16 50.68
CA SER A 48 -32.23 -4.90 49.55
C SER A 48 -32.05 -3.49 48.98
N ALA A 49 -32.33 -3.31 47.68
CA ALA A 49 -32.33 -2.02 47.01
C ALA A 49 -33.32 -1.04 47.67
N GLN A 50 -34.47 -1.56 48.15
CA GLN A 50 -35.45 -0.79 48.93
C GLN A 50 -34.82 -0.23 50.22
N ARG A 51 -34.07 -1.04 50.96
CA ARG A 51 -33.40 -0.61 52.19
C ARG A 51 -32.27 0.39 51.91
N PHE A 52 -31.53 0.22 50.82
CA PHE A 52 -30.48 1.15 50.40
C PHE A 52 -31.05 2.55 50.09
N ILE A 53 -32.10 2.62 49.26
CA ILE A 53 -32.79 3.88 48.94
C ILE A 53 -33.41 4.51 50.20
N ALA A 54 -34.07 3.71 51.05
CA ALA A 54 -34.66 4.21 52.30
C ALA A 54 -33.61 4.74 53.29
N SER A 55 -32.40 4.18 53.31
CA SER A 55 -31.29 4.69 54.11
C SER A 55 -30.66 5.96 53.52
N ALA A 56 -30.62 6.10 52.20
CA ALA A 56 -30.17 7.33 51.54
C ALA A 56 -31.13 8.50 51.77
N LEU A 57 -32.45 8.24 51.80
CA LEU A 57 -33.48 9.23 52.14
C LEU A 57 -33.37 9.80 53.57
N GLU A 58 -32.67 9.11 54.48
CA GLU A 58 -32.53 9.49 55.90
C GLU A 58 -31.15 10.02 56.28
N SER A 59 -30.19 10.07 55.34
CA SER A 59 -28.84 10.62 55.62
C SER A 59 -28.85 12.13 55.87
N GLY A 60 -29.89 12.84 55.41
CA GLY A 60 -29.99 14.30 55.46
C GLY A 60 -29.17 15.03 54.39
N GLU A 61 -28.45 14.29 53.53
CA GLU A 61 -27.68 14.84 52.41
C GLU A 61 -28.55 15.03 51.15
N ALA A 62 -27.98 15.64 50.11
CA ALA A 62 -28.67 15.81 48.82
C ALA A 62 -28.82 14.44 48.11
N VAL A 63 -29.98 13.80 48.30
CA VAL A 63 -30.27 12.45 47.81
C VAL A 63 -30.17 12.38 46.28
N PRO A 64 -29.30 11.52 45.71
CA PRO A 64 -29.20 11.33 44.27
C PRO A 64 -30.47 10.75 43.64
N THR A 65 -30.62 10.92 42.32
CA THR A 65 -31.68 10.30 41.52
C THR A 65 -31.71 8.78 41.73
N THR A 66 -32.92 8.18 41.75
CA THR A 66 -33.13 6.75 42.01
C THR A 66 -32.26 5.83 41.14
N SER A 67 -32.01 6.18 39.87
CA SER A 67 -31.10 5.43 38.98
C SER A 67 -29.69 5.36 39.54
N VAL A 68 -29.12 6.50 39.94
CA VAL A 68 -27.76 6.59 40.53
C VAL A 68 -27.68 5.80 41.84
N LEU A 69 -28.73 5.82 42.67
CA LEU A 69 -28.79 5.00 43.88
C LEU A 69 -28.85 3.50 43.58
N LEU A 70 -29.59 3.09 42.55
CA LEU A 70 -29.68 1.69 42.11
C LEU A 70 -28.38 1.20 41.45
N GLU A 71 -27.71 2.05 40.68
CA GLU A 71 -26.37 1.79 40.09
C GLU A 71 -25.31 1.62 41.19
N GLN A 72 -25.28 2.53 42.18
CA GLN A 72 -24.39 2.44 43.34
C GLN A 72 -24.65 1.19 44.17
N TRP A 73 -25.93 0.88 44.46
CA TRP A 73 -26.31 -0.35 45.15
C TRP A 73 -25.84 -1.59 44.38
N ALA A 74 -26.13 -1.65 43.08
CA ALA A 74 -25.78 -2.79 42.23
C ALA A 74 -24.27 -2.98 42.14
N ALA A 75 -23.49 -1.91 41.93
CA ALA A 75 -22.04 -1.98 41.85
C ALA A 75 -21.40 -2.54 43.15
N GLN A 76 -21.83 -2.06 44.32
CA GLN A 76 -21.34 -2.55 45.61
C GLN A 76 -21.72 -4.02 45.84
N HIS A 77 -22.99 -4.38 45.61
CA HIS A 77 -23.48 -5.71 45.93
C HIS A 77 -23.00 -6.78 44.92
N LEU A 78 -22.80 -6.41 43.65
CA LEU A 78 -22.16 -7.27 42.65
C LEU A 78 -20.71 -7.58 43.03
N GLN A 79 -19.93 -6.59 43.50
CA GLN A 79 -18.56 -6.81 43.99
C GLN A 79 -18.54 -7.79 45.18
N MET A 80 -19.45 -7.63 46.13
CA MET A 80 -19.60 -8.54 47.27
C MET A 80 -19.98 -9.96 46.83
N LEU A 81 -20.92 -10.11 45.91
CA LEU A 81 -21.38 -11.40 45.38
C LEU A 81 -20.27 -12.13 44.60
N HIS A 82 -19.58 -11.44 43.70
CA HIS A 82 -18.44 -11.98 42.97
C HIS A 82 -17.31 -12.42 43.91
N PHE A 83 -16.97 -11.61 44.91
CA PHE A 83 -15.94 -11.95 45.89
C PHE A 83 -16.35 -13.15 46.76
N TYR A 84 -17.63 -13.24 47.15
CA TYR A 84 -18.17 -14.40 47.86
C TYR A 84 -18.07 -15.69 47.05
N HIS A 85 -18.46 -15.68 45.77
CA HIS A 85 -18.31 -16.85 44.88
C HIS A 85 -16.85 -17.22 44.61
N ARG A 86 -15.94 -16.24 44.60
CA ARG A 86 -14.49 -16.47 44.45
C ARG A 86 -13.84 -17.05 45.72
N PHE A 87 -14.33 -16.68 46.90
CA PHE A 87 -13.73 -17.07 48.20
C PHE A 87 -14.75 -17.58 49.25
N PRO A 88 -15.61 -18.56 48.95
CA PRO A 88 -16.75 -18.95 49.80
C PRO A 88 -16.36 -19.61 51.13
N GLN A 89 -15.08 -19.98 51.31
CA GLN A 89 -14.55 -20.47 52.60
C GLN A 89 -13.97 -19.34 53.48
N LYS A 90 -13.70 -18.15 52.92
CA LYS A 90 -13.18 -16.98 53.65
C LYS A 90 -14.23 -15.89 53.86
N ALA A 91 -15.25 -15.83 53.00
CA ALA A 91 -16.33 -14.86 53.07
C ALA A 91 -17.66 -15.53 53.49
N VAL A 92 -18.48 -14.81 54.24
CA VAL A 92 -19.90 -15.15 54.47
C VAL A 92 -20.73 -13.97 54.00
N LEU A 93 -21.55 -14.19 52.97
CA LEU A 93 -22.58 -13.24 52.52
C LEU A 93 -23.80 -13.35 53.43
N VAL A 94 -24.28 -12.23 53.97
CA VAL A 94 -25.37 -12.16 54.95
C VAL A 94 -26.28 -10.97 54.65
N ASP A 95 -27.57 -11.08 54.96
CA ASP A 95 -28.51 -9.95 54.84
C ASP A 95 -28.58 -9.13 56.13
N ILE A 96 -28.61 -7.80 55.99
CA ILE A 96 -28.57 -6.84 57.11
C ILE A 96 -29.82 -6.91 58.01
N ASP A 97 -31.01 -7.15 57.46
CA ASP A 97 -32.25 -7.20 58.25
C ASP A 97 -32.23 -8.48 59.11
N HIS A 98 -31.80 -9.61 58.54
CA HIS A 98 -31.55 -10.83 59.32
C HIS A 98 -30.45 -10.67 60.39
N CYS A 99 -29.43 -9.83 60.15
CA CYS A 99 -28.39 -9.55 61.15
C CYS A 99 -28.90 -8.65 62.30
N ILE A 100 -29.82 -7.74 62.02
CA ILE A 100 -30.47 -6.88 63.03
C ILE A 100 -31.47 -7.69 63.88
N ASP A 101 -32.31 -8.50 63.24
CA ASP A 101 -33.31 -9.34 63.92
C ASP A 101 -32.66 -10.49 64.72
N ASN A 102 -31.53 -11.03 64.24
CA ASN A 102 -30.90 -12.23 64.82
C ASN A 102 -29.36 -12.15 64.88
N PRO A 103 -28.78 -11.19 65.63
CA PRO A 103 -27.32 -11.05 65.77
C PRO A 103 -26.65 -12.25 66.45
N ALA A 104 -27.40 -13.03 67.25
CA ALA A 104 -26.91 -14.29 67.81
C ALA A 104 -26.72 -15.38 66.74
N GLY A 105 -27.54 -15.37 65.70
CA GLY A 105 -27.39 -16.24 64.54
C GLY A 105 -26.15 -15.90 63.70
N LEU A 106 -25.84 -14.61 63.52
CA LEU A 106 -24.62 -14.17 62.81
C LEU A 106 -23.35 -14.69 63.51
N LEU A 107 -23.28 -14.55 64.83
CA LEU A 107 -22.18 -15.09 65.65
C LEU A 107 -22.05 -16.61 65.46
N LYS A 108 -23.17 -17.34 65.50
CA LYS A 108 -23.19 -18.79 65.28
C LYS A 108 -22.69 -19.17 63.88
N VAL A 109 -23.10 -18.45 62.83
CA VAL A 109 -22.63 -18.71 61.45
C VAL A 109 -21.12 -18.48 61.36
N CYS A 110 -20.59 -17.38 61.89
CA CYS A 110 -19.14 -17.12 61.86
C CYS A 110 -18.33 -18.15 62.68
N GLN A 111 -18.84 -18.58 63.84
CA GLN A 111 -18.26 -19.69 64.61
C GLN A 111 -18.25 -21.00 63.82
N GLN A 112 -19.33 -21.33 63.10
CA GLN A 112 -19.43 -22.57 62.33
C GLN A 112 -18.56 -22.55 61.06
N SER A 113 -18.52 -21.43 60.33
CA SER A 113 -17.74 -21.30 59.09
C SER A 113 -16.23 -21.26 59.33
N TRP A 114 -15.78 -20.65 60.44
CA TRP A 114 -14.35 -20.35 60.65
C TRP A 114 -13.74 -20.94 61.94
N GLN A 115 -14.52 -21.66 62.76
CA GLN A 115 -14.09 -22.29 64.02
C GLN A 115 -13.52 -21.31 65.07
N LEU A 116 -13.83 -20.01 64.94
CA LEU A 116 -13.36 -18.96 65.84
C LEU A 116 -14.13 -18.95 67.17
N GLY A 117 -13.41 -18.73 68.28
CA GLY A 117 -13.94 -18.64 69.65
C GLY A 117 -14.72 -17.35 69.96
N LEU A 118 -15.55 -16.88 69.03
CA LEU A 118 -16.29 -15.61 69.14
C LEU A 118 -17.21 -15.62 70.37
N SER A 119 -17.10 -14.58 71.20
CA SER A 119 -17.89 -14.42 72.44
C SER A 119 -18.79 -13.19 72.36
N LYS A 120 -19.99 -13.24 72.93
CA LYS A 120 -20.92 -12.10 72.93
C LYS A 120 -20.44 -11.02 73.92
N VAL A 121 -19.80 -9.99 73.39
CA VAL A 121 -19.53 -8.73 74.12
C VAL A 121 -20.86 -8.04 74.43
N HIS A 122 -20.99 -7.47 75.64
CA HIS A 122 -22.22 -6.83 76.09
C HIS A 122 -22.20 -5.34 75.74
N PHE A 123 -22.61 -5.00 74.51
CA PHE A 123 -22.81 -3.62 74.11
C PHE A 123 -24.06 -3.02 74.80
N PRO A 124 -24.06 -1.71 75.14
CA PRO A 124 -25.28 -1.04 75.55
C PRO A 124 -26.29 -1.10 74.40
N SER A 125 -27.52 -1.52 74.68
CA SER A 125 -28.55 -1.71 73.66
C SER A 125 -29.11 -0.37 73.18
N GLN A 126 -28.39 0.29 72.27
CA GLN A 126 -29.00 1.26 71.38
C GLN A 126 -30.11 0.56 70.58
N PRO A 127 -31.30 1.17 70.42
CA PRO A 127 -32.26 0.67 69.44
C PRO A 127 -31.61 0.69 68.07
N ALA A 128 -31.80 -0.36 67.27
CA ALA A 128 -31.33 -0.36 65.89
C ALA A 128 -31.95 0.84 65.14
N PRO A 129 -31.23 1.49 64.21
CA PRO A 129 -31.79 2.57 63.40
C PRO A 129 -32.91 2.02 62.51
N THR A 130 -34.14 2.15 63.00
CA THR A 130 -35.37 1.75 62.32
C THR A 130 -35.75 2.83 61.33
N LEU A 131 -35.49 2.57 60.05
CA LEU A 131 -35.89 3.46 58.96
C LEU A 131 -37.39 3.81 59.09
N SER A 132 -37.71 5.08 58.91
CA SER A 132 -39.07 5.61 59.05
C SER A 132 -40.07 4.91 58.13
N VAL A 133 -41.36 5.01 58.46
CA VAL A 133 -42.43 4.47 57.62
C VAL A 133 -42.46 5.21 56.27
N MET A 134 -42.18 6.52 56.26
CA MET A 134 -42.17 7.34 55.04
C MET A 134 -41.03 6.95 54.09
N SER A 135 -39.77 6.90 54.55
CA SER A 135 -38.64 6.57 53.66
C SER A 135 -38.74 5.16 53.08
N ARG A 136 -39.26 4.19 53.86
CA ARG A 136 -39.53 2.83 53.35
C ARG A 136 -40.67 2.81 52.33
N PHE A 137 -41.76 3.55 52.56
CA PHE A 137 -42.85 3.69 51.58
C PHE A 137 -42.36 4.35 50.28
N LEU A 138 -41.58 5.43 50.39
CA LEU A 138 -40.98 6.11 49.24
C LEU A 138 -40.04 5.16 48.47
N ALA A 139 -39.15 4.44 49.13
CA ALA A 139 -38.26 3.47 48.48
C ALA A 139 -39.01 2.29 47.83
N GLU A 140 -40.10 1.79 48.45
CA GLU A 140 -40.94 0.75 47.84
C GLU A 140 -41.58 1.24 46.53
N ASN A 141 -42.00 2.51 46.43
CA ASN A 141 -42.56 3.07 45.20
C ASN A 141 -41.49 3.49 44.18
N LEU A 142 -40.38 4.11 44.63
CA LEU A 142 -39.28 4.56 43.75
C LEU A 142 -38.58 3.38 43.06
N SER A 143 -38.44 2.23 43.73
CA SER A 143 -37.85 1.03 43.11
C SER A 143 -38.74 0.32 42.08
N GLN A 144 -40.00 0.76 41.88
CA GLN A 144 -40.92 0.17 40.88
C GLN A 144 -40.79 0.79 39.48
N THR A 145 -40.08 1.92 39.31
CA THR A 145 -39.99 2.60 38.00
C THR A 145 -39.05 1.91 37.01
N ASP A 146 -38.08 1.14 37.49
CA ASP A 146 -37.16 0.33 36.68
C ASP A 146 -36.95 -1.03 37.40
N PRO A 147 -37.27 -2.18 36.76
CA PRO A 147 -37.11 -3.51 37.36
C PRO A 147 -35.71 -4.13 37.16
N LEU A 148 -34.75 -3.48 36.50
CA LEU A 148 -33.45 -4.08 36.11
C LEU A 148 -32.58 -4.55 37.29
N TRP A 149 -32.79 -4.03 38.51
CA TRP A 149 -32.09 -4.47 39.73
C TRP A 149 -32.60 -5.80 40.29
N LEU A 150 -33.81 -6.24 39.92
CA LEU A 150 -34.50 -7.37 40.52
C LEU A 150 -33.76 -8.74 40.35
N PRO A 151 -33.12 -9.06 39.21
CA PRO A 151 -32.34 -10.29 39.08
C PRO A 151 -31.20 -10.37 40.09
N LEU A 152 -30.42 -9.30 40.25
CA LEU A 152 -29.32 -9.23 41.22
C LEU A 152 -29.83 -9.34 42.66
N GLN A 153 -30.96 -8.70 42.99
CA GLN A 153 -31.54 -8.85 44.33
C GLN A 153 -32.00 -10.28 44.63
N ASN A 154 -32.53 -11.00 43.63
CA ASN A 154 -32.88 -12.42 43.78
C ASN A 154 -31.63 -13.31 43.94
N GLU A 155 -30.54 -13.02 43.21
CA GLU A 155 -29.28 -13.78 43.27
C GLU A 155 -28.51 -13.55 44.58
N LEU A 156 -28.52 -12.32 45.09
CA LEU A 156 -28.05 -12.00 46.45
C LEU A 156 -28.88 -12.76 47.51
N SER A 157 -30.21 -12.76 47.36
CA SER A 157 -31.13 -13.41 48.31
C SER A 157 -31.01 -14.94 48.30
N SER A 158 -30.63 -15.56 47.18
CA SER A 158 -30.39 -17.01 47.09
C SER A 158 -28.98 -17.42 47.52
N SER A 159 -28.00 -16.52 47.39
CA SER A 159 -26.59 -16.75 47.77
C SER A 159 -26.30 -16.40 49.23
N ALA A 160 -27.11 -15.56 49.87
CA ALA A 160 -26.94 -15.16 51.26
C ALA A 160 -27.14 -16.33 52.24
N THR A 161 -26.29 -16.36 53.28
CA THR A 161 -26.32 -17.38 54.32
C THR A 161 -27.48 -17.14 55.28
N ALA A 162 -28.34 -18.14 55.47
CA ALA A 162 -29.56 -18.01 56.27
C ALA A 162 -29.28 -17.86 57.78
N ILE A 163 -29.59 -16.69 58.33
CA ILE A 163 -29.42 -16.36 59.75
C ILE A 163 -30.77 -16.50 60.50
N GLY A 164 -31.21 -17.75 60.67
CA GLY A 164 -32.43 -18.09 61.41
C GLY A 164 -33.55 -18.66 60.54
N THR A 165 -34.80 -18.49 60.97
CA THR A 165 -35.98 -19.09 60.33
C THR A 165 -36.57 -18.20 59.25
N LEU A 166 -36.66 -18.72 58.02
CA LEU A 166 -37.47 -18.29 56.88
C LEU A 166 -37.94 -16.82 56.89
N TRP A 167 -37.24 -16.00 56.10
CA TRP A 167 -37.57 -14.63 55.76
C TRP A 167 -39.07 -14.43 55.49
N LYS A 168 -39.73 -13.59 56.28
CA LYS A 168 -41.02 -13.02 55.89
C LYS A 168 -40.74 -11.82 54.99
N LYS A 169 -41.07 -11.94 53.70
CA LYS A 169 -41.07 -10.79 52.79
C LYS A 169 -41.86 -9.65 53.46
N PRO A 170 -41.31 -8.43 53.56
CA PRO A 170 -41.96 -7.34 54.27
C PRO A 170 -43.34 -7.05 53.67
N SER A 171 -44.32 -6.79 54.53
CA SER A 171 -45.65 -6.33 54.13
C SER A 171 -45.53 -4.97 53.43
N ARG A 172 -46.20 -4.83 52.28
CA ARG A 172 -46.37 -3.54 51.59
C ARG A 172 -46.92 -2.50 52.57
N ILE A 173 -46.32 -1.32 52.58
CA ILE A 173 -46.73 -0.24 53.49
C ILE A 173 -47.97 0.47 52.91
N ASP A 174 -48.99 0.71 53.74
CA ASP A 174 -50.16 1.50 53.34
C ASP A 174 -49.79 3.00 53.27
N ILE A 175 -50.34 3.70 52.28
CA ILE A 175 -50.18 5.14 52.15
C ILE A 175 -50.80 5.88 53.35
N ALA A 176 -51.82 5.30 54.01
CA ALA A 176 -52.37 5.83 55.25
C ALA A 176 -51.31 5.87 56.36
N ASP A 177 -50.60 4.77 56.61
CA ASP A 177 -49.58 4.67 57.67
C ASP A 177 -48.42 5.65 57.44
N ALA A 178 -47.99 5.80 56.18
CA ALA A 178 -46.96 6.77 55.80
C ALA A 178 -47.42 8.23 56.02
N VAL A 179 -48.66 8.56 55.66
CA VAL A 179 -49.23 9.91 55.85
C VAL A 179 -49.46 10.24 57.34
N HIS A 180 -49.76 9.24 58.17
CA HIS A 180 -49.83 9.41 59.62
C HIS A 180 -48.45 9.72 60.21
N ALA A 181 -47.42 8.91 59.91
CA ALA A 181 -46.06 9.14 60.41
C ALA A 181 -45.53 10.54 60.07
N TYR A 182 -45.72 11.01 58.83
CA TYR A 182 -45.29 12.34 58.39
C TYR A 182 -45.98 13.51 59.15
N ARG A 183 -47.22 13.30 59.63
CA ARG A 183 -47.91 14.32 60.43
C ARG A 183 -47.32 14.41 61.84
N ASP A 184 -47.12 13.27 62.48
CA ASP A 184 -46.70 13.22 63.89
C ASP A 184 -45.28 13.79 64.08
N GLU A 185 -44.37 13.56 63.14
CA GLU A 185 -43.04 14.20 63.11
C GLU A 185 -43.08 15.73 62.95
N LYS A 186 -44.12 16.25 62.27
CA LYS A 186 -44.22 17.67 61.90
C LYS A 186 -44.91 18.53 62.96
N TYR A 187 -45.80 17.96 63.76
CA TYR A 187 -46.55 18.70 64.79
C TYR A 187 -45.75 18.95 66.09
N LEU A 188 -44.63 18.27 66.31
CA LEU A 188 -43.92 18.27 67.59
C LEU A 188 -43.04 19.52 67.88
N LYS A 189 -43.06 20.56 67.04
CA LYS A 189 -42.00 21.61 67.02
C LYS A 189 -42.45 23.08 67.09
N ILE A 190 -43.74 23.40 67.28
CA ILE A 190 -44.20 24.81 67.26
C ILE A 190 -45.24 25.11 68.36
N GLU A 191 -44.85 25.91 69.36
CA GLU A 191 -45.76 26.74 70.18
C GLU A 191 -45.65 28.22 69.75
N PRO A 192 -46.75 28.99 69.63
CA PRO A 192 -46.70 30.36 69.10
C PRO A 192 -46.91 31.46 70.17
N SER A 193 -46.01 32.45 70.21
CA SER A 193 -46.34 33.82 70.66
C SER A 193 -45.39 34.87 70.06
N VAL A 194 -45.80 35.47 68.93
CA VAL A 194 -45.07 36.53 68.21
C VAL A 194 -46.09 37.57 67.72
N SER A 195 -45.76 38.86 67.76
CA SER A 195 -46.71 39.93 67.44
C SER A 195 -46.87 40.20 65.94
N ALA A 196 -47.99 40.82 65.55
CA ALA A 196 -48.31 41.09 64.15
C ALA A 196 -47.21 41.89 63.40
N LYS A 197 -46.48 42.76 64.10
CA LYS A 197 -45.43 43.60 63.50
C LYS A 197 -44.10 42.84 63.31
N GLU A 198 -43.84 41.86 64.16
CA GLU A 198 -42.74 40.91 63.99
C GLU A 198 -43.06 39.91 62.88
N ILE A 199 -44.32 39.46 62.76
CA ILE A 199 -44.80 38.65 61.63
C ILE A 199 -44.64 39.41 60.31
N GLU A 200 -44.99 40.71 60.25
CA GLU A 200 -44.83 41.53 59.05
C GLU A 200 -43.35 41.70 58.66
N LEU A 201 -42.46 41.91 59.63
CA LEU A 201 -41.01 41.97 59.41
C LEU A 201 -40.42 40.60 58.99
N LEU A 202 -40.90 39.50 59.59
CA LEU A 202 -40.49 38.14 59.30
C LEU A 202 -40.93 37.70 57.90
N ASN A 203 -42.15 38.07 57.48
CA ASN A 203 -42.66 37.84 56.13
C ASN A 203 -41.81 38.58 55.09
N ALA A 204 -41.47 39.85 55.33
CA ALA A 204 -40.58 40.62 54.45
C ALA A 204 -39.18 40.02 54.37
N ALA A 205 -38.62 39.57 55.51
CA ALA A 205 -37.34 38.86 55.55
C ALA A 205 -37.40 37.50 54.85
N GLN A 206 -38.51 36.76 54.96
CA GLN A 206 -38.73 35.51 54.22
C GLN A 206 -38.85 35.74 52.71
N GLN A 207 -39.55 36.79 52.27
CA GLN A 207 -39.62 37.12 50.83
C GLN A 207 -38.23 37.50 50.28
N ALA A 208 -37.47 38.34 50.98
CA ALA A 208 -36.09 38.67 50.59
C ALA A 208 -35.16 37.43 50.60
N LEU A 209 -35.33 36.51 51.55
CA LEU A 209 -34.59 35.24 51.58
C LEU A 209 -34.97 34.32 50.42
N ILE A 210 -36.27 34.22 50.08
CA ILE A 210 -36.75 33.43 48.94
C ILE A 210 -36.23 34.04 47.63
N GLU A 211 -36.30 35.36 47.43
CA GLU A 211 -35.74 36.04 46.25
C GLU A 211 -34.23 35.80 46.11
N TRP A 212 -33.49 35.85 47.21
CA TRP A 212 -32.05 35.54 47.24
C TRP A 212 -31.75 34.05 46.98
N GLN A 213 -32.58 33.14 47.51
CA GLN A 213 -32.47 31.70 47.25
C GLN A 213 -32.75 31.36 45.80
N THR A 214 -33.83 31.89 45.21
CA THR A 214 -34.13 31.72 43.78
C THR A 214 -32.99 32.27 42.93
N LYS A 215 -32.51 33.50 43.20
CA LYS A 215 -31.40 34.10 42.44
C LYS A 215 -30.09 33.31 42.54
N ASN A 216 -29.79 32.73 43.69
CA ASN A 216 -28.63 31.83 43.84
C ASN A 216 -28.84 30.47 43.18
N GLN A 217 -30.07 29.98 43.12
CA GLN A 217 -30.42 28.76 42.39
C GLN A 217 -30.28 28.99 40.87
N ASP A 218 -30.81 30.10 40.36
CA ASP A 218 -30.67 30.53 38.95
C ASP A 218 -29.18 30.67 38.58
N LEU A 219 -28.40 31.38 39.41
CA LEU A 219 -26.96 31.58 39.19
C LEU A 219 -26.18 30.25 39.27
N ASN A 220 -26.55 29.34 40.16
CA ASN A 220 -25.97 28.00 40.18
C ASN A 220 -26.35 27.18 38.94
N THR A 221 -27.59 27.28 38.44
CA THR A 221 -27.97 26.61 37.19
C THR A 221 -27.15 27.13 36.01
N GLU A 222 -27.02 28.46 35.85
CA GLU A 222 -26.17 29.08 34.82
C GLU A 222 -24.69 28.68 34.97
N LEU A 223 -24.18 28.58 36.21
CA LEU A 223 -22.83 28.10 36.49
C LEU A 223 -22.65 26.60 36.14
N THR A 224 -23.68 25.76 36.36
CA THR A 224 -23.63 24.34 35.97
C THR A 224 -23.78 24.13 34.48
N GLU A 225 -24.62 24.91 33.79
CA GLU A 225 -24.78 24.85 32.34
C GLU A 225 -23.50 25.33 31.62
N THR A 226 -22.88 26.43 32.08
CA THR A 226 -21.59 26.89 31.55
C THR A 226 -20.46 25.91 31.84
N ARG A 227 -20.39 25.30 33.04
CA ARG A 227 -19.43 24.23 33.34
C ARG A 227 -19.64 22.98 32.48
N ALA A 228 -20.89 22.52 32.32
CA ALA A 228 -21.20 21.37 31.48
C ALA A 228 -20.87 21.63 30.00
N LYS A 229 -21.15 22.85 29.51
CA LYS A 229 -20.76 23.27 28.17
C LYS A 229 -19.25 23.31 27.99
N HIS A 230 -18.50 23.92 28.93
CA HIS A 230 -17.04 23.94 28.86
C HIS A 230 -16.40 22.54 28.99
N ALA A 231 -17.03 21.61 29.71
CA ALA A 231 -16.60 20.21 29.76
C ALA A 231 -16.81 19.52 28.40
N ALA A 232 -17.98 19.70 27.77
CA ALA A 232 -18.26 19.17 26.42
C ALA A 232 -17.38 19.83 25.33
N ASP A 233 -17.13 21.14 25.41
CA ASP A 233 -16.22 21.86 24.52
C ASP A 233 -14.78 21.32 24.66
N LEU A 234 -14.32 21.01 25.90
CA LEU A 234 -13.02 20.39 26.16
C LEU A 234 -12.96 18.95 25.64
N GLU A 235 -13.97 18.13 25.89
CA GLU A 235 -14.03 16.74 25.46
C GLU A 235 -14.00 16.64 23.93
N ALA A 236 -14.82 17.46 23.25
CA ALA A 236 -14.80 17.59 21.79
C ALA A 236 -13.45 18.08 21.24
N LEU A 237 -12.80 19.05 21.89
CA LEU A 237 -11.48 19.52 21.49
C LEU A 237 -10.40 18.45 21.71
N THR A 238 -10.49 17.63 22.76
CA THR A 238 -9.57 16.50 22.98
C THR A 238 -9.79 15.37 21.98
N ALA A 239 -11.03 15.11 21.55
CA ALA A 239 -11.31 14.18 20.46
C ALA A 239 -10.71 14.68 19.13
N GLN A 240 -10.98 15.93 18.74
CA GLN A 240 -10.40 16.53 17.53
C GLN A 240 -8.86 16.52 17.53
N LEU A 241 -8.24 16.75 18.69
CA LEU A 241 -6.78 16.70 18.86
C LEU A 241 -6.22 15.27 18.91
N HIS A 242 -7.04 14.25 19.17
CA HIS A 242 -6.68 12.85 19.01
C HIS A 242 -6.78 12.43 17.54
N ASP A 243 -7.91 12.72 16.90
CA ASP A 243 -8.18 12.40 15.49
C ASP A 243 -7.11 13.04 14.58
N ALA A 244 -6.84 14.34 14.74
CA ALA A 244 -5.82 15.05 13.98
C ALA A 244 -4.40 14.51 14.20
N LYS A 245 -4.12 13.87 15.36
CA LYS A 245 -2.84 13.18 15.60
C LYS A 245 -2.78 11.81 14.93
N GLU A 246 -3.90 11.08 14.87
CA GLU A 246 -3.96 9.82 14.13
C GLU A 246 -3.81 10.08 12.62
N GLU A 247 -4.49 11.10 12.08
CA GLU A 247 -4.31 11.56 10.69
C GLU A 247 -2.87 12.00 10.40
N ALA A 248 -2.27 12.84 11.27
CA ALA A 248 -0.87 13.27 11.10
C ALA A 248 0.12 12.09 11.14
N ASN A 249 -0.08 11.12 12.04
CA ASN A 249 0.75 9.90 12.11
C ASN A 249 0.57 9.01 10.87
N LEU A 250 -0.65 8.90 10.35
CA LEU A 250 -0.94 8.13 9.14
C LEU A 250 -0.29 8.76 7.89
N LEU A 251 -0.39 10.09 7.75
CA LEU A 251 0.29 10.84 6.70
C LEU A 251 1.82 10.70 6.82
N LEU A 252 2.38 10.82 8.03
CA LEU A 252 3.81 10.62 8.26
C LEU A 252 4.28 9.22 7.86
N ALA A 253 3.48 8.18 8.15
CA ALA A 253 3.78 6.80 7.75
C ALA A 253 3.74 6.60 6.23
N GLN A 254 2.72 7.14 5.54
CA GLN A 254 2.62 7.13 4.08
C GLN A 254 3.80 7.85 3.42
N LEU A 255 4.24 8.97 4.01
CA LEU A 255 5.40 9.74 3.53
C LEU A 255 6.74 9.03 3.75
N HIS A 256 6.90 8.29 4.84
CA HIS A 256 8.07 7.43 5.02
C HIS A 256 8.13 6.33 3.95
N GLN A 257 7.02 5.68 3.63
CA GLN A 257 6.96 4.70 2.54
C GLN A 257 7.31 5.32 1.18
N VAL A 258 6.64 6.41 0.81
CA VAL A 258 6.88 7.11 -0.47
C VAL A 258 8.34 7.57 -0.57
N ARG A 259 8.91 8.12 0.51
CA ARG A 259 10.34 8.45 0.55
C ARG A 259 11.23 7.23 0.31
N GLU A 260 10.97 6.10 0.97
CA GLU A 260 11.78 4.89 0.83
C GLU A 260 11.74 4.33 -0.60
N GLU A 261 10.57 4.31 -1.24
CA GLU A 261 10.41 3.94 -2.65
C GLU A 261 11.25 4.86 -3.57
N LEU A 262 11.24 6.17 -3.32
CA LEU A 262 11.99 7.16 -4.10
C LEU A 262 13.51 7.16 -3.83
N GLU A 263 13.94 6.88 -2.60
CA GLU A 263 15.35 6.76 -2.22
C GLU A 263 15.99 5.53 -2.91
N ASN A 264 15.20 4.47 -3.14
CA ASN A 264 15.57 3.36 -4.01
C ASN A 264 15.67 3.76 -5.50
N TYR A 265 14.66 4.44 -6.07
CA TYR A 265 14.72 4.93 -7.46
C TYR A 265 15.91 5.88 -7.71
N PHE A 266 16.27 6.71 -6.73
CA PHE A 266 17.47 7.57 -6.81
C PHE A 266 18.77 6.75 -6.87
N LEU A 267 18.85 5.64 -6.12
CA LEU A 267 19.98 4.71 -6.19
C LEU A 267 20.11 4.06 -7.57
N GLU A 268 18.98 3.64 -8.17
CA GLU A 268 18.95 3.09 -9.52
C GLU A 268 19.38 4.12 -10.57
N LEU A 269 18.90 5.37 -10.48
CA LEU A 269 19.33 6.51 -11.31
C LEU A 269 20.83 6.82 -11.16
N GLN A 270 21.38 6.74 -9.95
CA GLN A 270 22.81 6.97 -9.76
C GLN A 270 23.67 5.83 -10.36
N ASN A 271 23.16 4.60 -10.36
CA ASN A 271 23.84 3.45 -10.97
C ASN A 271 23.73 3.47 -12.50
N SER A 272 22.55 3.77 -13.06
CA SER A 272 22.37 3.91 -14.52
C SER A 272 23.21 5.06 -15.08
N LYS A 273 23.27 6.20 -14.39
CA LYS A 273 24.17 7.31 -14.75
C LYS A 273 25.64 6.91 -14.75
N LYS A 274 26.13 6.17 -13.74
CA LYS A 274 27.52 5.65 -13.73
C LYS A 274 27.80 4.75 -14.94
N ASN A 275 26.84 3.89 -15.31
CA ASN A 275 26.97 3.01 -16.47
C ASN A 275 27.01 3.82 -17.79
N ILE A 276 26.22 4.89 -17.90
CA ILE A 276 26.26 5.83 -19.04
C ILE A 276 27.60 6.57 -19.09
N GLU A 277 28.08 7.15 -17.98
CA GLU A 277 29.40 7.81 -17.94
C GLU A 277 30.56 6.85 -18.29
N MET A 278 30.45 5.58 -17.94
CA MET A 278 31.40 4.54 -18.34
C MET A 278 31.32 4.22 -19.84
N ALA A 279 30.11 4.12 -20.41
CA ALA A 279 29.92 3.94 -21.84
C ALA A 279 30.43 5.16 -22.64
N GLU A 280 30.13 6.39 -22.21
CA GLU A 280 30.63 7.62 -22.82
C GLU A 280 32.16 7.72 -22.78
N ARG A 281 32.81 7.35 -21.66
CA ARG A 281 34.28 7.26 -21.58
C ARG A 281 34.83 6.19 -22.53
N SER A 282 34.14 5.06 -22.68
CA SER A 282 34.55 3.99 -23.59
C SER A 282 34.46 4.43 -25.06
N VAL A 283 33.36 5.11 -25.44
CA VAL A 283 33.19 5.74 -26.76
C VAL A 283 34.20 6.87 -26.99
N GLY A 284 34.53 7.63 -25.94
CA GLY A 284 35.58 8.66 -25.96
C GLY A 284 36.94 8.08 -26.30
N VAL A 285 37.38 7.03 -25.59
CA VAL A 285 38.65 6.32 -25.87
C VAL A 285 38.63 5.73 -27.28
N LEU A 286 37.56 5.06 -27.70
CA LEU A 286 37.44 4.51 -29.07
C LEU A 286 37.43 5.60 -30.16
N SER A 287 37.01 6.82 -29.82
CA SER A 287 37.04 8.01 -30.69
C SER A 287 38.45 8.60 -30.78
N GLU A 288 39.17 8.69 -29.65
CA GLU A 288 40.58 9.09 -29.61
C GLU A 288 41.47 8.06 -30.34
N GLU A 289 41.25 6.76 -30.14
CA GLU A 289 41.90 5.71 -30.91
C GLU A 289 41.59 5.83 -32.41
N ASN A 290 40.32 5.98 -32.80
CA ASN A 290 39.95 6.24 -34.20
C ASN A 290 40.62 7.48 -34.80
N ASN A 291 40.73 8.56 -34.02
CA ASN A 291 41.37 9.78 -34.48
C ASN A 291 42.90 9.61 -34.56
N SER A 292 43.51 8.87 -33.64
CA SER A 292 44.93 8.49 -33.70
C SER A 292 45.21 7.56 -34.89
N LEU A 293 44.31 6.64 -35.22
CA LEU A 293 44.40 5.76 -36.39
C LEU A 293 44.18 6.52 -37.70
N LYS A 294 43.26 7.50 -37.73
CA LYS A 294 43.13 8.44 -38.86
C LYS A 294 44.37 9.33 -39.01
N GLU A 295 45.00 9.73 -37.91
CA GLU A 295 46.25 10.50 -37.97
C GLU A 295 47.43 9.63 -38.38
N GLN A 296 47.51 8.37 -37.94
CA GLN A 296 48.49 7.40 -38.41
C GLN A 296 48.29 7.05 -39.88
N LEU A 297 47.04 6.88 -40.34
CA LEU A 297 46.70 6.66 -41.75
C LEU A 297 47.00 7.92 -42.58
N GLY A 298 46.69 9.11 -42.06
CA GLY A 298 47.02 10.39 -42.68
C GLY A 298 48.53 10.63 -42.78
N ARG A 299 49.28 10.30 -41.72
CA ARG A 299 50.76 10.29 -41.71
C ARG A 299 51.31 9.22 -42.64
N SER A 300 50.73 8.02 -42.71
CA SER A 300 51.14 6.95 -43.63
C SER A 300 50.82 7.27 -45.09
N LEU A 301 49.72 7.97 -45.38
CA LEU A 301 49.40 8.48 -46.71
C LEU A 301 50.29 9.65 -47.08
N ALA A 302 50.54 10.56 -46.14
CA ALA A 302 51.51 11.63 -46.31
C ALA A 302 52.93 11.09 -46.50
N ASP A 303 53.33 10.02 -45.80
CA ASP A 303 54.63 9.35 -45.97
C ASP A 303 54.67 8.48 -47.24
N LEU A 304 53.55 7.94 -47.72
CA LEU A 304 53.47 7.30 -49.04
C LEU A 304 53.58 8.34 -50.17
N GLU A 305 52.93 9.49 -50.02
CA GLU A 305 52.98 10.62 -50.97
C GLU A 305 54.30 11.39 -50.89
N LYS A 306 54.93 11.44 -49.71
CA LYS A 306 56.30 11.92 -49.47
C LYS A 306 57.34 10.91 -49.90
N SER A 307 57.06 9.61 -49.90
CA SER A 307 57.90 8.58 -50.54
C SER A 307 57.78 8.62 -52.06
N LYS A 308 56.58 8.84 -52.60
CA LYS A 308 56.31 9.04 -54.03
C LYS A 308 56.94 10.35 -54.54
N SER A 309 56.78 11.44 -53.79
CA SER A 309 57.43 12.71 -54.09
C SER A 309 58.91 12.74 -53.71
N ALA A 310 59.41 11.87 -52.83
CA ALA A 310 60.84 11.61 -52.64
C ALA A 310 61.43 10.58 -53.62
N LEU A 311 60.61 9.84 -54.37
CA LEU A 311 61.06 9.12 -55.58
C LEU A 311 61.27 10.11 -56.72
N LEU A 312 60.29 11.01 -56.95
CA LEU A 312 60.44 12.17 -57.82
C LEU A 312 61.55 13.13 -57.35
N ALA A 313 61.68 13.37 -56.05
CA ALA A 313 62.69 14.26 -55.50
C ALA A 313 64.03 13.58 -55.20
N ALA A 314 64.16 12.25 -55.19
CA ALA A 314 65.46 11.58 -55.32
C ALA A 314 65.93 11.61 -56.78
N GLN A 315 65.01 11.53 -57.75
CA GLN A 315 65.31 11.78 -59.17
C GLN A 315 65.78 13.23 -59.41
N VAL A 316 65.36 14.19 -58.58
CA VAL A 316 65.82 15.60 -58.60
C VAL A 316 67.03 15.85 -57.69
N GLN A 317 67.08 15.32 -56.47
CA GLN A 317 68.22 15.44 -55.54
C GLN A 317 69.43 14.60 -55.95
N SER A 318 69.28 13.61 -56.83
CA SER A 318 70.41 13.05 -57.59
C SER A 318 71.12 14.10 -58.46
N ASN A 319 70.48 15.26 -58.71
CA ASN A 319 71.07 16.42 -59.38
C ASN A 319 71.33 17.58 -58.40
N GLU A 320 70.49 17.76 -57.36
CA GLU A 320 70.57 18.90 -56.42
C GLU A 320 71.38 18.65 -55.13
N ALA A 321 71.74 17.39 -54.79
CA ALA A 321 72.59 17.07 -53.62
C ALA A 321 74.07 17.49 -53.76
N GLN A 322 74.34 18.49 -54.60
CA GLN A 322 75.61 19.22 -54.65
C GLN A 322 75.59 20.49 -53.76
N GLU A 323 74.41 20.97 -53.31
CA GLU A 323 74.30 22.16 -52.46
C GLU A 323 73.85 21.88 -51.02
N ARG A 324 74.86 21.70 -50.15
CA ARG A 324 75.01 22.35 -48.82
C ARG A 324 73.72 22.49 -47.98
N VAL A 325 73.50 21.70 -46.93
CA VAL A 325 74.26 21.73 -45.65
C VAL A 325 74.72 23.15 -45.27
N GLY A 326 73.93 23.87 -44.46
CA GLY A 326 74.33 25.17 -43.91
C GLY A 326 73.42 25.72 -42.81
N LEU A 327 74.01 25.96 -41.62
CA LEU A 327 73.49 26.70 -40.44
C LEU A 327 72.25 26.09 -39.72
N LEU A 328 72.23 25.80 -38.40
CA LEU A 328 72.54 26.56 -37.16
C LEU A 328 71.44 27.58 -36.76
N LEU A 329 71.11 27.91 -35.48
CA LEU A 329 71.07 27.24 -34.14
C LEU A 329 70.53 28.30 -33.10
N SER A 330 69.80 27.91 -32.03
CA SER A 330 69.48 28.70 -30.78
C SER A 330 68.54 29.94 -30.94
N GLN A 331 68.00 30.63 -29.92
CA GLN A 331 68.05 30.62 -28.42
C GLN A 331 66.60 30.56 -27.81
N LEU A 332 66.28 30.43 -26.50
CA LEU A 332 66.92 30.67 -25.17
C LEU A 332 66.79 32.13 -24.59
N PRO A 333 66.79 32.39 -23.25
CA PRO A 333 65.58 32.85 -22.53
C PRO A 333 65.79 34.06 -21.56
N GLN A 334 65.10 34.08 -20.38
CA GLN A 334 65.18 34.97 -19.18
C GLN A 334 64.12 36.10 -19.06
N VAL A 335 63.86 36.76 -17.89
CA VAL A 335 63.61 36.39 -16.45
C VAL A 335 63.70 37.68 -15.57
N GLN A 336 63.27 37.61 -14.29
CA GLN A 336 63.21 38.63 -13.21
C GLN A 336 61.91 39.49 -13.20
N GLU A 337 61.21 39.76 -12.09
CA GLU A 337 61.45 39.76 -10.61
C GLU A 337 62.05 41.07 -10.05
N GLU A 338 61.28 41.77 -9.19
CA GLU A 338 61.87 42.61 -8.12
C GLU A 338 60.94 42.81 -6.90
N LEU A 339 61.53 43.31 -5.81
CA LEU A 339 61.07 43.34 -4.41
C LEU A 339 59.83 44.24 -4.18
N LYS A 340 58.92 44.00 -3.22
CA LYS A 340 59.02 43.68 -1.77
C LYS A 340 59.57 44.83 -0.89
N ASN A 341 58.69 45.73 -0.43
CA ASN A 341 58.90 46.70 0.66
C ASN A 341 57.54 47.31 1.06
N ASN A 342 57.23 47.69 2.32
CA ASN A 342 57.93 47.49 3.59
C ASN A 342 56.95 47.67 4.79
N PHE A 343 57.38 47.25 6.00
CA PHE A 343 57.21 47.85 7.35
C PHE A 343 55.91 48.63 7.75
N LEU A 344 55.37 48.61 8.98
CA LEU A 344 55.33 47.69 10.14
C LEU A 344 54.26 48.28 11.12
N GLU A 345 53.89 47.49 12.12
CA GLU A 345 53.03 47.78 13.29
C GLU A 345 53.05 49.20 13.92
N LEU A 346 51.85 49.56 14.44
CA LEU A 346 51.57 50.30 15.67
C LEU A 346 52.54 51.39 16.19
N GLN A 347 51.97 52.56 16.55
CA GLN A 347 51.74 52.82 17.99
C GLN A 347 50.75 53.95 18.36
N ASN A 348 49.90 53.60 19.34
CA ASN A 348 49.52 54.39 20.53
C ASN A 348 48.60 55.64 20.49
N SER A 349 47.50 55.47 21.24
CA SER A 349 46.96 56.39 22.27
C SER A 349 45.99 57.52 21.81
N LYS A 350 45.18 58.17 22.66
CA LYS A 350 45.31 58.36 24.13
C LYS A 350 44.02 58.89 24.82
N LYS A 351 43.57 58.25 25.92
CA LYS A 351 42.83 58.84 27.10
C LYS A 351 41.48 59.57 26.85
N ASN A 352 40.58 59.90 27.80
CA ASN A 352 40.39 59.69 29.26
C ASN A 352 38.84 59.78 29.55
N ILE A 353 38.23 59.01 30.48
CA ILE A 353 37.83 59.34 31.89
C ILE A 353 36.83 60.50 32.12
N GLU A 354 35.65 60.21 32.71
CA GLU A 354 34.89 60.89 33.82
C GLU A 354 33.51 60.17 33.97
N MET A 355 32.94 59.78 35.14
CA MET A 355 32.47 60.45 36.39
C MET A 355 31.20 61.31 36.22
N ALA A 356 30.21 61.35 37.14
CA ALA A 356 30.01 60.69 38.46
C ALA A 356 28.60 59.98 38.54
N GLU A 357 27.70 59.93 39.55
CA GLU A 357 27.44 60.56 40.88
C GLU A 357 26.82 59.55 41.91
N ARG A 358 26.16 60.00 43.00
CA ARG A 358 25.53 59.22 44.10
C ARG A 358 24.47 60.03 44.88
N SER A 359 23.46 59.41 45.52
CA SER A 359 22.97 59.73 46.90
C SER A 359 21.70 58.93 47.30
N VAL A 360 21.06 59.29 48.43
CA VAL A 360 20.95 58.47 49.67
C VAL A 360 19.76 58.93 50.56
N GLY A 361 19.16 58.08 51.40
CA GLY A 361 18.17 58.49 52.45
C GLY A 361 17.56 57.34 53.27
N VAL A 362 17.21 57.56 54.56
CA VAL A 362 16.94 56.49 55.57
C VAL A 362 15.98 56.93 56.73
N SER A 363 15.07 56.01 57.14
CA SER A 363 14.41 55.80 58.48
C SER A 363 13.61 56.91 59.22
N SER A 364 12.47 56.53 59.83
CA SER A 364 12.26 56.55 61.31
C SER A 364 10.84 56.10 61.75
N GLU A 365 10.73 55.46 62.92
CA GLU A 365 9.48 55.25 63.69
C GLU A 365 9.47 56.18 64.93
N GLU A 366 8.31 56.61 65.45
CA GLU A 366 8.19 56.93 66.90
C GLU A 366 6.75 57.13 67.43
N ASN A 367 6.58 56.87 68.74
CA ASN A 367 5.54 57.28 69.71
C ASN A 367 4.05 56.94 69.43
N ASN A 368 3.31 56.18 70.26
CA ASN A 368 3.13 56.14 71.73
C ASN A 368 2.65 57.45 72.39
N SER A 369 1.32 57.59 72.61
CA SER A 369 0.75 58.49 73.66
C SER A 369 -0.70 58.14 74.09
N LEU A 370 -0.95 56.90 74.51
CA LEU A 370 -2.19 56.51 75.20
C LEU A 370 -1.93 56.26 76.70
N LYS A 371 -2.30 57.18 77.62
CA LYS A 371 -2.36 56.83 79.06
C LYS A 371 -3.14 57.69 80.09
N GLU A 372 -3.88 58.76 79.74
CA GLU A 372 -4.43 59.67 80.78
C GLU A 372 -5.94 60.03 80.69
N GLN A 373 -6.80 59.12 80.23
CA GLN A 373 -8.27 59.27 80.35
C GLN A 373 -9.01 58.04 80.89
N LEU A 374 -8.30 56.99 81.30
CA LEU A 374 -8.86 55.67 81.66
C LEU A 374 -9.39 55.58 83.12
N GLY A 375 -10.02 56.65 83.63
CA GLY A 375 -10.18 56.85 85.09
C GLY A 375 -11.56 56.64 85.72
N ARG A 376 -12.68 56.77 84.98
CA ARG A 376 -14.02 57.00 85.61
C ARG A 376 -15.25 56.33 84.98
N SER A 377 -15.10 55.39 84.04
CA SER A 377 -16.26 54.74 83.36
C SER A 377 -16.53 53.29 83.80
N LEU A 378 -15.87 52.80 84.86
CA LEU A 378 -15.79 51.38 85.22
C LEU A 378 -17.03 50.77 85.93
N ALA A 379 -18.15 51.49 86.04
CA ALA A 379 -19.36 51.00 86.71
C ALA A 379 -20.45 50.52 85.74
N ASP A 380 -20.71 51.25 84.65
CA ASP A 380 -21.69 50.83 83.63
C ASP A 380 -21.16 49.69 82.75
N SER A 381 -19.84 49.47 82.74
CA SER A 381 -19.21 48.44 81.92
C SER A 381 -19.67 47.02 82.25
N GLU A 382 -19.87 46.62 83.51
CA GLU A 382 -20.01 45.19 83.86
C GLU A 382 -21.24 44.51 83.25
N LYS A 383 -22.38 45.21 83.16
CA LYS A 383 -23.59 44.68 82.50
C LYS A 383 -23.49 44.72 80.98
N SER A 384 -22.91 45.79 80.44
CA SER A 384 -22.60 45.85 79.01
C SER A 384 -21.59 44.77 78.60
N VAL A 385 -20.63 44.42 79.46
CA VAL A 385 -19.59 43.43 79.20
C VAL A 385 -20.14 42.01 79.06
N SER A 386 -21.24 41.62 79.71
CA SER A 386 -21.81 40.28 79.46
C SER A 386 -22.54 40.20 78.11
N ALA A 387 -23.29 41.25 77.74
CA ALA A 387 -23.94 41.33 76.43
C ALA A 387 -22.93 41.52 75.29
N LEU A 388 -21.91 42.38 75.51
CA LEU A 388 -20.76 42.54 74.62
C LEU A 388 -19.94 41.26 74.56
N SER A 389 -19.75 40.48 75.63
CA SER A 389 -19.01 39.21 75.55
C SER A 389 -19.68 38.22 74.60
N ILE A 390 -21.01 38.16 74.58
CA ILE A 390 -21.75 37.30 73.63
C ILE A 390 -21.67 37.88 72.22
N ALA A 391 -21.96 39.17 72.05
CA ALA A 391 -21.91 39.83 70.75
C ALA A 391 -20.49 39.89 70.15
N GLN A 392 -19.45 39.94 70.99
CA GLN A 392 -18.04 39.96 70.62
C GLN A 392 -17.54 38.55 70.30
N HIS A 393 -18.02 37.51 71.00
CA HIS A 393 -17.79 36.12 70.59
C HIS A 393 -18.42 35.84 69.22
N GLN A 394 -19.68 36.26 69.01
CA GLN A 394 -20.36 36.17 67.72
C GLN A 394 -19.68 37.00 66.63
N LEU A 395 -19.16 38.19 66.96
CA LEU A 395 -18.40 39.02 66.03
C LEU A 395 -17.04 38.38 65.69
N THR A 396 -16.34 37.75 66.65
CA THR A 396 -15.11 37.00 66.34
C THR A 396 -15.39 35.73 65.53
N GLU A 397 -16.53 35.07 65.71
CA GLU A 397 -16.95 33.95 64.85
C GLU A 397 -17.30 34.44 63.44
N GLN A 398 -18.03 35.55 63.30
CA GLN A 398 -18.28 36.17 61.98
C GLN A 398 -16.99 36.63 61.31
N GLN A 399 -16.06 37.25 62.05
CA GLN A 399 -14.75 37.66 61.51
C GLN A 399 -13.87 36.46 61.16
N ALA A 400 -13.94 35.35 61.91
CA ALA A 400 -13.25 34.12 61.55
C ALA A 400 -13.84 33.48 60.28
N VAL A 401 -15.17 33.49 60.13
CA VAL A 401 -15.86 33.01 58.91
C VAL A 401 -15.57 33.94 57.72
N GLU A 402 -15.55 35.25 57.92
CA GLU A 402 -15.20 36.24 56.88
C GLU A 402 -13.72 36.11 56.47
N GLN A 403 -12.80 35.90 57.41
CA GLN A 403 -11.40 35.60 57.11
C GLN A 403 -11.26 34.27 56.35
N ALA A 404 -11.94 33.21 56.79
CA ALA A 404 -11.93 31.91 56.12
C ALA A 404 -12.49 32.00 54.69
N LEU A 405 -13.56 32.78 54.49
CA LEU A 405 -14.15 33.04 53.17
C LEU A 405 -13.20 33.85 52.28
N ASN A 406 -12.53 34.87 52.83
CA ASN A 406 -11.53 35.64 52.08
C ASN A 406 -10.28 34.82 51.74
N THR A 407 -9.84 33.87 52.57
CA THR A 407 -8.80 32.91 52.18
C THR A 407 -9.29 31.99 51.08
N LEU A 408 -10.49 31.41 51.18
CA LEU A 408 -11.08 30.56 50.14
C LEU A 408 -11.23 31.28 48.80
N LEU A 409 -11.61 32.56 48.82
CA LEU A 409 -11.76 33.40 47.63
C LEU A 409 -10.39 33.72 46.98
N ASN A 410 -9.35 33.96 47.79
CA ASN A 410 -7.98 34.14 47.31
C ASN A 410 -7.37 32.83 46.79
N ASP A 411 -7.68 31.70 47.41
CA ASP A 411 -7.24 30.37 46.96
C ASP A 411 -7.93 29.99 45.63
N GLU A 412 -9.24 30.20 45.49
CA GLU A 412 -9.93 29.98 44.21
C GLU A 412 -9.44 30.96 43.13
N ARG A 413 -9.09 32.19 43.51
CA ARG A 413 -8.50 33.18 42.60
C ARG A 413 -7.10 32.77 42.13
N THR A 414 -6.21 32.37 43.03
CA THR A 414 -4.86 31.90 42.64
C THR A 414 -4.96 30.64 41.78
N GLN A 415 -5.88 29.71 42.09
CA GLN A 415 -6.16 28.55 41.22
C GLN A 415 -6.66 28.96 39.82
N ARG A 416 -7.50 30.00 39.69
CA ARG A 416 -7.88 30.55 38.37
C ARG A 416 -6.70 31.20 37.64
N GLU A 417 -5.86 31.96 38.34
CA GLU A 417 -4.69 32.62 37.74
C GLU A 417 -3.64 31.58 37.29
N ASP A 418 -3.41 30.51 38.07
CA ASP A 418 -2.59 29.35 37.71
C ASP A 418 -3.18 28.58 36.51
N ALA A 419 -4.48 28.32 36.51
CA ALA A 419 -5.16 27.62 35.41
C ALA A 419 -5.11 28.43 34.11
N ALA A 420 -5.28 29.75 34.18
CA ALA A 420 -5.13 30.66 33.04
C ALA A 420 -3.67 30.72 32.53
N ALA A 421 -2.69 30.74 33.44
CA ALA A 421 -1.27 30.67 33.07
C ALA A 421 -0.92 29.35 32.37
N ARG A 422 -1.43 28.22 32.87
CA ARG A 422 -1.29 26.90 32.23
C ARG A 422 -1.95 26.87 30.85
N LEU A 423 -3.22 27.29 30.73
CA LEU A 423 -3.93 27.37 29.44
C LEU A 423 -3.16 28.19 28.40
N LYS A 424 -2.61 29.35 28.81
CA LYS A 424 -1.80 30.21 27.94
C LYS A 424 -0.47 29.56 27.53
N GLY A 425 0.14 28.77 28.41
CA GLY A 425 1.30 27.94 28.10
C GLY A 425 0.97 26.84 27.08
N THR A 426 -0.12 26.10 27.28
CA THR A 426 -0.56 25.06 26.33
C THR A 426 -0.95 25.66 24.97
N GLN A 427 -1.57 26.84 24.93
CA GLN A 427 -1.88 27.54 23.68
C GLN A 427 -0.62 27.99 22.93
N ALA A 428 0.42 28.44 23.64
CA ALA A 428 1.70 28.76 23.02
C ALA A 428 2.34 27.50 22.41
N GLN A 429 2.45 26.42 23.19
CA GLN A 429 2.99 25.14 22.70
C GLN A 429 2.22 24.58 21.50
N LEU A 430 0.88 24.64 21.52
CA LEU A 430 0.06 24.16 20.42
C LEU A 430 0.29 24.98 19.14
N LYS A 431 0.41 26.31 19.26
CA LYS A 431 0.77 27.19 18.14
C LYS A 431 2.17 26.90 17.62
N ASP A 432 3.16 26.74 18.50
CA ASP A 432 4.55 26.44 18.11
C ASP A 432 4.61 25.10 17.34
N THR A 433 3.92 24.05 17.83
CA THR A 433 3.83 22.76 17.10
C THR A 433 3.06 22.86 15.78
N GLN A 434 2.12 23.79 15.65
CA GLN A 434 1.41 24.02 14.39
C GLN A 434 2.33 24.73 13.38
N GLU A 435 3.12 25.72 13.79
CA GLU A 435 4.10 26.38 12.91
C GLU A 435 5.22 25.41 12.48
N GLU A 436 5.65 24.48 13.35
CA GLU A 436 6.54 23.37 12.97
C GLU A 436 5.89 22.42 11.94
N SER A 437 4.60 22.07 12.14
CA SER A 437 3.87 21.21 11.20
C SER A 437 3.64 21.87 9.83
N GLU A 438 3.33 23.17 9.79
CA GLU A 438 3.17 23.93 8.55
C GLU A 438 4.51 24.06 7.80
N LEU A 439 5.63 24.23 8.52
CA LEU A 439 6.96 24.23 7.93
C LEU A 439 7.35 22.86 7.34
N LEU A 440 7.04 21.76 8.03
CA LEU A 440 7.31 20.41 7.53
C LEU A 440 6.48 20.08 6.28
N LEU A 441 5.21 20.48 6.24
CA LEU A 441 4.36 20.34 5.05
C LEU A 441 4.89 21.15 3.86
N ALA A 442 5.40 22.37 4.10
CA ALA A 442 6.00 23.18 3.03
C ALA A 442 7.30 22.57 2.47
N GLN A 443 8.18 22.05 3.33
CA GLN A 443 9.40 21.35 2.92
C GLN A 443 9.07 20.06 2.14
N LEU A 444 8.05 19.33 2.59
CA LEU A 444 7.54 18.14 1.93
C LEU A 444 7.02 18.43 0.51
N HIS A 445 6.17 19.46 0.35
CA HIS A 445 5.63 19.82 -0.97
C HIS A 445 6.77 20.19 -1.95
N GLN A 446 7.78 20.94 -1.50
CA GLN A 446 8.94 21.25 -2.35
C GLN A 446 9.65 19.95 -2.80
N VAL A 447 9.88 19.02 -1.88
CA VAL A 447 10.50 17.73 -2.21
C VAL A 447 9.63 16.95 -3.21
N GLN A 448 8.30 16.91 -3.03
CA GLN A 448 7.37 16.29 -3.97
C GLN A 448 7.42 16.94 -5.37
N GLU A 449 7.43 18.27 -5.48
CA GLU A 449 7.58 18.99 -6.76
C GLU A 449 8.91 18.67 -7.47
N GLU A 450 10.02 18.61 -6.73
CA GLU A 450 11.33 18.22 -7.27
C GLU A 450 11.32 16.77 -7.79
N LEU A 451 10.64 15.86 -7.08
CA LEU A 451 10.53 14.44 -7.44
C LEU A 451 9.60 14.20 -8.63
N GLU A 452 8.44 14.85 -8.71
CA GLU A 452 7.56 14.82 -9.89
C GLU A 452 8.31 15.32 -11.13
N HIS A 453 9.12 16.37 -10.99
CA HIS A 453 9.96 16.88 -12.07
C HIS A 453 11.02 15.89 -12.55
N TYR A 454 11.59 15.05 -11.66
CA TYR A 454 12.49 13.96 -12.04
C TYR A 454 11.74 12.76 -12.64
N PHE A 455 10.55 12.42 -12.12
CA PHE A 455 9.71 11.35 -12.66
C PHE A 455 9.27 11.64 -14.11
N LEU A 456 8.79 12.85 -14.39
CA LEU A 456 8.42 13.28 -15.74
C LEU A 456 9.61 13.20 -16.70
N LYS A 457 10.81 13.65 -16.29
CA LYS A 457 12.04 13.52 -17.08
C LYS A 457 12.44 12.07 -17.36
N TYR A 458 12.24 11.17 -16.40
CA TYR A 458 12.45 9.74 -16.61
C TYR A 458 11.46 9.22 -17.66
N GLN A 459 10.17 9.54 -17.54
CA GLN A 459 9.12 9.11 -18.46
C GLN A 459 9.31 9.66 -19.89
N ASP A 460 9.80 10.89 -20.04
CA ASP A 460 10.19 11.47 -21.34
C ASP A 460 11.38 10.70 -21.94
N SER A 461 12.42 10.42 -21.14
CA SER A 461 13.61 9.68 -21.59
C SER A 461 13.30 8.21 -21.94
N GLU A 462 12.34 7.59 -21.26
CA GLU A 462 11.87 6.24 -21.56
C GLU A 462 11.11 6.21 -22.89
N GLN A 463 10.24 7.19 -23.14
CA GLN A 463 9.57 7.37 -24.44
C GLN A 463 10.54 7.65 -25.59
N GLU A 464 11.58 8.48 -25.37
CA GLU A 464 12.63 8.69 -26.38
C GLU A 464 13.39 7.39 -26.70
N LEU A 465 13.69 6.58 -25.68
CA LEU A 465 14.38 5.30 -25.84
C LEU A 465 13.50 4.26 -26.54
N GLU A 466 12.20 4.17 -26.22
CA GLU A 466 11.26 3.32 -26.95
C GLU A 466 11.10 3.78 -28.41
N ALA A 467 10.95 5.09 -28.65
CA ALA A 467 10.87 5.66 -29.99
C ALA A 467 12.15 5.38 -30.82
N ALA A 468 13.32 5.42 -30.18
CA ALA A 468 14.59 5.04 -30.78
C ALA A 468 14.66 3.54 -31.08
N ALA A 469 14.23 2.67 -30.16
CA ALA A 469 14.16 1.22 -30.36
C ALA A 469 13.19 0.85 -31.50
N LEU A 470 12.01 1.48 -31.56
CA LEU A 470 11.05 1.34 -32.65
C LEU A 470 11.58 1.90 -33.97
N ARG A 471 12.44 2.92 -33.95
CA ARG A 471 13.15 3.43 -35.14
C ARG A 471 14.24 2.46 -35.61
N TRP A 472 14.99 1.84 -34.69
CA TRP A 472 16.00 0.81 -34.98
C TRP A 472 15.36 -0.46 -35.55
N LYS A 473 14.28 -0.97 -34.92
CA LYS A 473 13.50 -2.10 -35.42
C LYS A 473 12.97 -1.85 -36.85
N ARG A 474 12.54 -0.62 -37.15
CA ARG A 474 12.15 -0.19 -38.52
C ARG A 474 13.32 0.00 -39.48
N MET A 475 14.56 0.23 -39.00
CA MET A 475 15.76 0.20 -39.84
C MET A 475 16.12 -1.23 -40.22
N LEU A 476 16.20 -2.14 -39.25
CA LEU A 476 16.46 -3.57 -39.48
C LEU A 476 15.44 -4.20 -40.44
N GLN A 477 14.15 -3.87 -40.31
CA GLN A 477 13.10 -4.29 -41.26
C GLN A 477 13.31 -3.80 -42.71
N ARG A 478 14.04 -2.70 -42.91
CA ARG A 478 14.39 -2.15 -44.24
C ARG A 478 15.74 -2.62 -44.76
N THR A 479 16.59 -3.15 -43.87
CA THR A 479 17.94 -3.65 -44.16
C THR A 479 18.09 -5.06 -43.60
N PRO A 480 17.33 -6.05 -44.13
CA PRO A 480 17.32 -7.41 -43.59
C PRO A 480 18.67 -8.13 -43.70
N ASP A 481 19.54 -7.68 -44.62
CA ASP A 481 20.90 -8.19 -44.79
C ASP A 481 21.92 -7.56 -43.81
N TYR A 482 21.47 -6.66 -42.93
CA TYR A 482 22.32 -6.06 -41.89
C TYR A 482 22.71 -7.08 -40.81
N PHE A 483 23.97 -7.03 -40.42
CA PHE A 483 24.49 -7.73 -39.24
C PHE A 483 25.53 -6.87 -38.52
N ASP A 484 25.69 -7.13 -37.23
CA ASP A 484 26.87 -6.74 -36.46
C ASP A 484 27.63 -8.01 -36.02
N LEU A 485 28.94 -7.91 -35.82
CA LEU A 485 29.83 -9.06 -35.58
C LEU A 485 31.13 -8.62 -34.90
N GLU A 486 31.37 -9.07 -33.68
CA GLU A 486 32.56 -8.72 -32.88
C GLU A 486 33.85 -9.27 -33.50
N SER A 487 33.87 -10.55 -33.87
CA SER A 487 35.00 -11.17 -34.58
C SER A 487 34.62 -12.46 -35.30
N ILE A 488 35.47 -12.84 -36.27
CA ILE A 488 35.35 -14.10 -37.02
C ILE A 488 36.72 -14.74 -37.23
N GLU A 489 36.80 -16.04 -36.97
CA GLU A 489 37.99 -16.85 -37.15
C GLU A 489 37.69 -18.01 -38.11
N VAL A 490 38.65 -18.37 -38.96
CA VAL A 490 38.54 -19.52 -39.87
C VAL A 490 39.68 -20.51 -39.63
N GLN A 491 39.35 -21.80 -39.63
CA GLN A 491 40.22 -22.94 -39.35
C GLN A 491 39.99 -24.04 -40.41
N SER A 492 41.05 -24.77 -40.78
CA SER A 492 40.99 -25.92 -41.69
C SER A 492 40.85 -27.20 -40.89
N ILE A 493 39.96 -28.12 -41.30
CA ILE A 493 39.74 -29.36 -40.55
C ILE A 493 40.79 -30.41 -40.98
N GLU A 494 41.66 -30.82 -40.04
CA GLU A 494 42.68 -31.83 -40.31
C GLU A 494 42.08 -33.15 -40.83
N GLY A 495 42.68 -33.71 -41.88
CA GLY A 495 42.22 -34.96 -42.52
C GLY A 495 41.03 -34.82 -43.47
N VAL A 496 40.48 -33.62 -43.66
CA VAL A 496 39.37 -33.33 -44.59
C VAL A 496 39.90 -32.58 -45.84
N SER A 497 39.07 -32.43 -46.88
CA SER A 497 39.42 -31.64 -48.07
C SER A 497 39.84 -30.22 -47.71
N ALA A 498 40.80 -29.66 -48.44
CA ALA A 498 41.23 -28.26 -48.31
C ALA A 498 40.14 -27.23 -48.66
N GLU A 499 39.04 -27.68 -49.28
CA GLU A 499 37.84 -26.86 -49.54
C GLU A 499 36.81 -26.91 -48.38
N THR A 500 37.11 -27.62 -47.28
CA THR A 500 36.29 -27.66 -46.07
C THR A 500 36.88 -26.78 -44.95
N LEU A 501 36.12 -25.80 -44.50
CA LEU A 501 36.51 -24.77 -43.55
C LEU A 501 35.55 -24.76 -42.35
N ARG A 502 36.10 -24.75 -41.13
CA ARG A 502 35.35 -24.41 -39.91
C ARG A 502 35.47 -22.91 -39.66
N TRP A 503 34.34 -22.29 -39.34
CA TRP A 503 34.25 -20.88 -38.98
C TRP A 503 33.75 -20.76 -37.55
N HIS A 504 34.22 -19.73 -36.87
CA HIS A 504 33.87 -19.41 -35.49
C HIS A 504 33.57 -17.91 -35.41
N LEU A 505 32.30 -17.56 -35.22
CA LEU A 505 31.78 -16.19 -35.19
C LEU A 505 31.43 -15.81 -33.75
N LYS A 506 31.82 -14.60 -33.30
CA LYS A 506 31.51 -14.07 -31.96
C LYS A 506 30.70 -12.79 -32.04
N GLY A 507 29.74 -12.65 -31.12
CA GLY A 507 28.90 -11.45 -31.01
C GLY A 507 28.09 -11.15 -32.27
N LEU A 508 27.54 -12.17 -32.93
CA LEU A 508 26.75 -12.00 -34.15
C LEU A 508 25.34 -11.51 -33.81
N GLU A 509 25.01 -10.27 -34.19
CA GLU A 509 23.63 -9.76 -34.16
C GLU A 509 23.06 -9.72 -35.59
N ALA A 510 22.09 -10.60 -35.86
CA ALA A 510 21.59 -10.89 -37.20
C ALA A 510 20.11 -11.30 -37.15
N ALA A 511 19.31 -10.89 -38.14
CA ALA A 511 17.90 -11.27 -38.27
C ALA A 511 17.03 -11.05 -37.00
N GLY A 512 17.39 -10.07 -36.16
CA GLY A 512 16.72 -9.80 -34.87
C GLY A 512 17.12 -10.73 -33.71
N ARG A 513 18.18 -11.53 -33.88
CA ARG A 513 18.76 -12.43 -32.87
C ARG A 513 20.16 -11.97 -32.49
N LYS A 514 20.55 -12.17 -31.23
CA LYS A 514 21.94 -12.05 -30.77
C LYS A 514 22.48 -13.46 -30.48
N LEU A 515 23.56 -13.84 -31.14
CA LEU A 515 24.27 -15.12 -30.99
C LEU A 515 25.68 -14.83 -30.44
N PRO A 516 25.95 -15.08 -29.14
CA PRO A 516 27.25 -14.78 -28.55
C PRO A 516 28.41 -15.53 -29.20
N GLU A 517 28.15 -16.76 -29.64
CA GLU A 517 29.11 -17.66 -30.28
C GLU A 517 28.37 -18.54 -31.29
N LEU A 518 28.94 -18.73 -32.49
CA LEU A 518 28.41 -19.57 -33.55
C LEU A 518 29.57 -20.23 -34.32
N GLU A 519 29.73 -21.55 -34.16
CA GLU A 519 30.55 -22.36 -35.05
C GLU A 519 29.71 -22.98 -36.17
N LEU A 520 30.30 -23.06 -37.36
CA LEU A 520 29.69 -23.65 -38.55
C LEU A 520 30.78 -24.22 -39.47
N THR A 521 30.40 -25.16 -40.34
CA THR A 521 31.31 -25.70 -41.38
C THR A 521 30.82 -25.26 -42.75
N THR A 522 31.74 -24.89 -43.64
CA THR A 522 31.45 -24.76 -45.07
C THR A 522 32.30 -25.72 -45.87
N PHE A 523 31.77 -26.27 -46.95
CA PHE A 523 32.48 -27.12 -47.92
C PHE A 523 32.08 -26.73 -49.34
N VAL A 524 32.70 -27.33 -50.37
CA VAL A 524 32.35 -27.07 -51.79
C VAL A 524 31.99 -28.38 -52.49
N VAL A 525 30.92 -28.36 -53.30
CA VAL A 525 30.50 -29.44 -54.19
C VAL A 525 30.12 -28.82 -55.53
N ASP A 526 30.71 -29.30 -56.63
CA ASP A 526 30.47 -28.81 -58.00
C ASP A 526 30.49 -27.27 -58.17
N GLY A 527 31.34 -26.59 -57.40
CA GLY A 527 31.48 -25.13 -57.41
C GLY A 527 30.40 -24.35 -56.64
N ILE A 528 29.50 -25.04 -55.93
CA ILE A 528 28.52 -24.47 -55.01
C ILE A 528 29.00 -24.73 -53.56
N ALA A 529 28.90 -23.74 -52.68
CA ALA A 529 29.21 -23.96 -51.27
C ALA A 529 28.08 -24.75 -50.59
N GLY A 530 28.44 -25.70 -49.74
CA GLY A 530 27.57 -26.23 -48.70
C GLY A 530 27.82 -25.51 -47.37
N LEU A 531 26.75 -25.33 -46.59
CA LEU A 531 26.79 -24.78 -45.23
C LEU A 531 26.22 -25.83 -44.25
N GLU A 532 26.95 -26.12 -43.18
CA GLU A 532 26.50 -26.99 -42.09
C GLU A 532 26.44 -26.21 -40.77
N LEU A 533 25.26 -26.21 -40.14
CA LEU A 533 24.97 -25.51 -38.89
C LEU A 533 24.62 -26.51 -37.78
N PRO A 534 25.20 -26.42 -36.57
CA PRO A 534 24.81 -27.27 -35.44
C PRO A 534 23.41 -26.92 -34.94
N ARG A 535 22.66 -27.93 -34.49
CA ARG A 535 21.33 -27.75 -33.91
C ARG A 535 21.33 -26.88 -32.66
N LYS A 536 22.36 -27.05 -31.81
CA LYS A 536 22.54 -26.32 -30.54
C LYS A 536 23.99 -25.88 -30.34
N MET A 537 24.15 -24.75 -29.65
CA MET A 537 25.44 -24.23 -29.18
C MET A 537 25.24 -23.45 -27.88
N GLY A 538 26.16 -23.59 -26.92
CA GLY A 538 26.04 -22.91 -25.61
C GLY A 538 24.77 -23.22 -24.80
N GLY A 539 24.02 -24.26 -25.15
CA GLY A 539 22.70 -24.57 -24.60
C GLY A 539 21.50 -23.98 -25.38
N HIS A 540 21.74 -23.08 -26.33
CA HIS A 540 20.72 -22.44 -27.16
C HIS A 540 20.52 -23.18 -28.50
N ASN A 541 19.31 -23.12 -29.07
CA ASN A 541 19.06 -23.57 -30.45
C ASN A 541 19.54 -22.50 -31.44
N ILE A 542 20.34 -22.86 -32.45
CA ILE A 542 20.75 -21.93 -33.53
C ILE A 542 19.59 -21.67 -34.49
N ILE A 543 18.89 -22.74 -34.85
CA ILE A 543 17.69 -22.74 -35.69
C ILE A 543 16.49 -22.96 -34.75
N GLN A 544 15.55 -22.02 -34.72
CA GLN A 544 14.39 -22.03 -33.82
C GLN A 544 13.37 -23.07 -34.25
N ARG A 545 12.94 -23.03 -35.52
CA ARG A 545 12.01 -24.00 -36.10
C ARG A 545 12.78 -25.09 -36.85
N TRP A 546 13.21 -26.12 -36.11
CA TRP A 546 13.95 -27.25 -36.66
C TRP A 546 13.09 -28.07 -37.63
N PRO A 547 13.49 -28.26 -38.90
CA PRO A 547 12.68 -28.99 -39.87
C PRO A 547 12.43 -30.45 -39.48
N ALA A 548 11.18 -30.91 -39.65
CA ALA A 548 10.78 -32.28 -39.34
C ALA A 548 11.49 -33.32 -40.23
N VAL A 549 11.85 -32.94 -41.48
CA VAL A 549 12.60 -33.76 -42.45
C VAL A 549 14.01 -34.15 -41.95
N VAL A 550 14.56 -33.39 -41.00
CA VAL A 550 15.86 -33.64 -40.34
C VAL A 550 15.70 -33.72 -38.81
N ALA A 551 14.54 -34.14 -38.31
CA ALA A 551 14.25 -34.14 -36.86
C ALA A 551 15.22 -34.99 -36.01
N SER A 552 15.78 -36.04 -36.61
CA SER A 552 16.80 -36.94 -36.06
C SER A 552 18.23 -36.40 -36.11
N ASP A 553 18.47 -35.37 -36.93
CA ASP A 553 19.81 -34.97 -37.34
C ASP A 553 20.29 -33.84 -36.39
N GLU A 554 21.57 -33.85 -35.99
CA GLU A 554 22.15 -32.85 -35.07
C GLU A 554 22.79 -31.66 -35.79
N THR A 555 22.87 -31.71 -37.12
CA THR A 555 23.29 -30.59 -37.98
C THR A 555 22.28 -30.36 -39.10
N LEU A 556 22.13 -29.09 -39.50
CA LEU A 556 21.36 -28.65 -40.65
C LEU A 556 22.33 -28.42 -41.80
N VAL A 557 22.25 -29.27 -42.83
CA VAL A 557 23.05 -29.14 -44.05
C VAL A 557 22.24 -28.41 -45.12
N VAL A 558 22.81 -27.30 -45.62
CA VAL A 558 22.30 -26.49 -46.72
C VAL A 558 23.31 -26.59 -47.87
N ALA A 559 23.19 -27.64 -48.67
CA ALA A 559 24.09 -27.93 -49.80
C ALA A 559 23.34 -28.69 -50.89
N TRP A 560 23.47 -28.26 -52.15
CA TRP A 560 23.07 -29.05 -53.32
C TRP A 560 24.15 -30.08 -53.62
N LEU A 561 23.79 -31.36 -53.73
CA LEU A 561 24.72 -32.48 -53.85
C LEU A 561 24.64 -33.17 -55.23
N GLY A 562 23.74 -32.74 -56.12
CA GLY A 562 23.58 -33.28 -57.47
C GLY A 562 22.85 -34.62 -57.55
N ASP A 563 22.61 -35.30 -56.42
CA ASP A 563 21.61 -36.35 -56.31
C ASP A 563 20.21 -35.75 -56.17
N ALA A 564 19.30 -36.14 -57.06
CA ALA A 564 17.92 -35.68 -57.05
C ALA A 564 17.15 -36.01 -55.76
N ASN A 565 17.51 -37.10 -55.06
CA ASN A 565 16.86 -37.43 -53.78
C ASN A 565 17.38 -36.54 -52.63
N ALA A 566 18.68 -36.30 -52.56
CA ALA A 566 19.29 -35.38 -51.62
C ALA A 566 18.81 -33.93 -51.82
N ASP A 567 18.77 -33.46 -53.08
CA ASP A 567 18.32 -32.10 -53.43
C ASP A 567 16.81 -31.91 -53.16
N GLU A 568 16.00 -32.96 -53.23
CA GLU A 568 14.59 -32.94 -52.79
C GLU A 568 14.47 -32.94 -51.25
N LYS A 569 15.25 -33.76 -50.52
CA LYS A 569 15.31 -33.70 -49.03
C LYS A 569 15.70 -32.29 -48.59
N LEU A 570 16.70 -31.69 -49.22
CA LEU A 570 17.11 -30.29 -49.02
C LEU A 570 15.94 -29.33 -49.29
N THR A 571 15.28 -29.45 -50.44
CA THR A 571 14.18 -28.56 -50.84
C THR A 571 13.02 -28.60 -49.83
N GLN A 572 12.67 -29.78 -49.32
CA GLN A 572 11.66 -29.94 -48.26
C GLN A 572 12.14 -29.38 -46.91
N THR A 573 13.41 -29.59 -46.56
CA THR A 573 14.04 -29.04 -45.34
C THR A 573 14.02 -27.51 -45.34
N LEU A 574 14.41 -26.88 -46.46
CA LEU A 574 14.45 -25.41 -46.64
C LEU A 574 13.06 -24.76 -46.70
N ARG A 575 12.01 -25.51 -47.06
CA ARG A 575 10.60 -25.07 -46.97
C ARG A 575 10.11 -25.01 -45.52
N GLN A 576 10.68 -25.80 -44.62
CA GLN A 576 10.24 -25.91 -43.22
C GLN A 576 11.03 -25.00 -42.24
N LEU A 577 12.02 -24.25 -42.70
CA LEU A 577 12.70 -23.26 -41.88
C LEU A 577 11.77 -22.10 -41.49
N GLY A 578 11.99 -21.55 -40.29
CA GLY A 578 11.35 -20.33 -39.85
C GLY A 578 11.71 -19.11 -40.70
N ARG A 579 11.04 -17.98 -40.49
CA ARG A 579 11.35 -16.72 -41.17
C ARG A 579 12.69 -16.17 -40.67
N SER A 580 12.89 -16.01 -39.37
CA SER A 580 14.17 -15.54 -38.83
C SER A 580 15.28 -16.58 -38.95
N ASP A 581 14.95 -17.88 -39.09
CA ASP A 581 15.93 -18.93 -39.46
C ASP A 581 16.41 -18.78 -40.89
N TRP A 582 15.50 -18.55 -41.84
CA TRP A 582 15.83 -18.31 -43.24
C TRP A 582 16.68 -17.05 -43.41
N ASP A 583 16.31 -15.95 -42.74
CA ASP A 583 17.09 -14.71 -42.77
C ASP A 583 18.46 -14.89 -42.12
N LEU A 584 18.55 -15.58 -40.98
CA LEU A 584 19.84 -15.90 -40.34
C LEU A 584 20.78 -16.65 -41.30
N ILE A 585 20.29 -17.59 -42.11
CA ILE A 585 21.11 -18.30 -43.11
C ILE A 585 21.57 -17.36 -44.24
N GLN A 586 20.70 -16.47 -44.75
CA GLN A 586 21.11 -15.47 -45.75
C GLN A 586 22.18 -14.52 -45.18
N VAL A 587 21.98 -14.06 -43.95
CA VAL A 587 22.88 -13.13 -43.26
C VAL A 587 24.21 -13.79 -42.92
N ILE A 588 24.23 -15.06 -42.49
CA ILE A 588 25.47 -15.84 -42.31
C ILE A 588 26.27 -15.90 -43.61
N ILE A 589 25.64 -16.28 -44.73
CA ILE A 589 26.34 -16.36 -46.03
C ILE A 589 26.87 -14.98 -46.44
N THR A 590 26.10 -13.91 -46.22
CA THR A 590 26.54 -12.53 -46.44
C THR A 590 27.71 -12.13 -45.53
N ALA A 591 27.69 -12.50 -44.25
CA ALA A 591 28.76 -12.21 -43.29
C ALA A 591 30.06 -12.94 -43.64
N LEU A 592 29.99 -14.22 -44.04
CA LEU A 592 31.16 -14.96 -44.54
C LEU A 592 31.75 -14.31 -45.80
N ARG A 593 30.89 -13.96 -46.78
CA ARG A 593 31.32 -13.29 -48.02
C ARG A 593 31.91 -11.90 -47.75
N THR A 594 31.36 -11.12 -46.82
CA THR A 594 31.87 -9.79 -46.45
C THR A 594 33.20 -9.90 -45.70
N SER A 595 33.32 -10.84 -44.77
CA SER A 595 34.54 -11.09 -43.98
C SER A 595 35.72 -11.57 -44.85
N LEU A 596 35.43 -12.31 -45.92
CA LEU A 596 36.45 -12.70 -46.91
C LEU A 596 36.98 -11.52 -47.75
N ASN A 597 36.16 -10.50 -47.99
CA ASN A 597 36.54 -9.30 -48.76
C ASN A 597 37.11 -8.17 -47.90
N THR A 598 36.89 -8.19 -46.58
CA THR A 598 37.23 -7.08 -45.67
C THR A 598 38.55 -7.37 -44.94
N PRO A 599 39.66 -6.67 -45.25
CA PRO A 599 40.94 -6.90 -44.59
C PRO A 599 40.88 -6.47 -43.11
N GLY A 600 41.25 -7.38 -42.21
CA GLY A 600 41.41 -7.11 -40.77
C GLY A 600 40.40 -7.81 -39.86
N ILE A 601 39.16 -8.02 -40.30
CA ILE A 601 38.10 -8.62 -39.45
C ILE A 601 38.27 -10.14 -39.33
N LEU A 602 38.67 -10.81 -40.42
CA LEU A 602 38.85 -12.27 -40.47
C LEU A 602 40.25 -12.69 -40.01
N LYS A 603 40.33 -13.35 -38.85
CA LYS A 603 41.52 -14.08 -38.40
C LYS A 603 41.61 -15.44 -39.12
N ARG A 604 42.81 -15.84 -39.54
CA ARG A 604 43.05 -17.11 -40.26
C ARG A 604 44.07 -17.94 -39.50
N THR A 605 43.66 -19.12 -39.03
CA THR A 605 44.50 -19.97 -38.14
C THR A 605 44.82 -21.29 -38.83
N GLY A 606 46.00 -21.37 -39.43
CA GLY A 606 46.47 -22.55 -40.19
C GLY A 606 45.93 -22.69 -41.63
N VAL A 607 45.12 -21.73 -42.10
CA VAL A 607 44.29 -21.89 -43.31
C VAL A 607 44.84 -21.21 -44.55
N VAL A 608 44.89 -21.93 -45.66
CA VAL A 608 44.88 -21.35 -47.01
C VAL A 608 43.43 -21.37 -47.52
N VAL A 609 42.72 -20.26 -47.42
CA VAL A 609 41.38 -20.13 -48.00
C VAL A 609 41.52 -20.13 -49.52
N THR A 610 40.86 -21.07 -50.19
CA THR A 610 40.96 -21.23 -51.66
C THR A 610 40.25 -20.09 -52.39
N GLU A 611 40.77 -19.70 -53.55
CA GLU A 611 40.14 -18.67 -54.40
C GLU A 611 38.70 -19.03 -54.80
N ASN A 612 38.37 -20.33 -54.85
CA ASN A 612 37.04 -20.88 -55.12
C ASN A 612 36.01 -20.58 -54.01
N THR A 613 36.43 -20.34 -52.76
CA THR A 613 35.52 -20.26 -51.60
C THR A 613 34.51 -19.12 -51.72
N LEU A 614 34.96 -17.92 -52.11
CA LEU A 614 34.09 -16.75 -52.25
C LEU A 614 33.10 -16.86 -53.43
N PRO A 615 33.51 -17.32 -54.64
CA PRO A 615 32.59 -17.70 -55.71
C PRO A 615 31.55 -18.75 -55.29
N ALA A 616 31.97 -19.82 -54.59
CA ALA A 616 31.09 -20.91 -54.19
C ALA A 616 29.99 -20.45 -53.21
N LEU A 617 30.33 -19.58 -52.25
CA LEU A 617 29.35 -18.92 -51.38
C LEU A 617 28.39 -18.00 -52.15
N GLY A 618 28.87 -17.33 -53.21
CA GLY A 618 28.03 -16.56 -54.12
C GLY A 618 27.05 -17.43 -54.92
N ALA A 619 27.49 -18.60 -55.38
CA ALA A 619 26.64 -19.57 -56.08
C ALA A 619 25.56 -20.16 -55.15
N LEU A 620 25.91 -20.46 -53.90
CA LEU A 620 24.95 -20.86 -52.86
C LEU A 620 23.87 -19.79 -52.62
N GLN A 621 24.28 -18.54 -52.44
CA GLN A 621 23.32 -17.44 -52.26
C GLN A 621 22.41 -17.24 -53.47
N SER A 622 22.96 -17.40 -54.70
CA SER A 622 22.17 -17.36 -55.93
C SER A 622 21.14 -18.50 -56.01
N LYS A 623 21.51 -19.73 -55.63
CA LYS A 623 20.58 -20.87 -55.54
C LYS A 623 19.46 -20.64 -54.53
N LEU A 624 19.79 -20.14 -53.34
CA LEU A 624 18.79 -19.83 -52.31
C LEU A 624 17.84 -18.71 -52.73
N SER A 625 18.31 -17.70 -53.49
CA SER A 625 17.46 -16.63 -54.01
C SER A 625 16.50 -17.07 -55.14
N GLN A 626 16.77 -18.21 -55.78
CA GLN A 626 15.91 -18.83 -56.81
C GLN A 626 14.84 -19.77 -56.23
N MET A 627 14.84 -20.00 -54.91
CA MET A 627 13.82 -20.83 -54.26
C MET A 627 12.41 -20.24 -54.41
N PRO A 628 11.36 -21.08 -54.48
CA PRO A 628 9.99 -20.59 -54.58
C PRO A 628 9.59 -19.74 -53.35
N ARG A 629 8.58 -18.89 -53.55
CA ARG A 629 7.86 -18.24 -52.45
C ARG A 629 7.16 -19.34 -51.65
N VAL A 630 7.34 -19.34 -50.34
CA VAL A 630 6.83 -20.37 -49.40
C VAL A 630 6.35 -19.66 -48.15
N PHE A 631 5.25 -20.13 -47.55
CA PHE A 631 4.76 -19.67 -46.25
C PHE A 631 5.78 -19.98 -45.14
N ARG A 632 6.51 -18.97 -44.67
CA ARG A 632 7.42 -19.09 -43.51
C ARG A 632 6.90 -18.31 -42.32
N PHE A 633 7.15 -18.82 -41.13
CA PHE A 633 6.77 -18.27 -39.82
C PHE A 633 7.71 -18.87 -38.76
N ASP A 634 7.91 -18.20 -37.64
CA ASP A 634 8.79 -18.68 -36.57
C ASP A 634 8.06 -19.56 -35.55
N GLU A 635 6.78 -19.27 -35.31
CA GLU A 635 5.95 -19.96 -34.31
C GLU A 635 4.49 -20.03 -34.77
N LEU A 636 3.82 -21.13 -34.43
CA LEU A 636 2.39 -21.38 -34.69
C LEU A 636 1.71 -21.79 -33.39
N THR A 637 0.62 -21.12 -33.03
CA THR A 637 -0.17 -21.41 -31.83
C THR A 637 -1.66 -21.57 -32.16
N LEU A 638 -2.36 -22.42 -31.39
CA LEU A 638 -3.82 -22.46 -31.36
C LEU A 638 -4.30 -21.49 -30.27
N MET A 639 -4.83 -20.33 -30.67
CA MET A 639 -5.39 -19.35 -29.74
C MET A 639 -6.66 -19.87 -29.05
N ARG A 640 -7.53 -20.55 -29.82
CA ARG A 640 -8.85 -21.01 -29.35
C ARG A 640 -9.41 -22.12 -30.25
N GLU A 641 -9.97 -23.14 -29.61
CA GLU A 641 -10.93 -24.06 -30.24
C GLU A 641 -12.34 -23.75 -29.70
N GLN A 642 -13.29 -23.52 -30.60
CA GLN A 642 -14.70 -23.38 -30.26
C GLN A 642 -15.54 -24.46 -30.96
N VAL A 643 -16.47 -25.06 -30.21
CA VAL A 643 -17.40 -26.09 -30.69
C VAL A 643 -18.78 -25.77 -30.11
N ASN A 644 -19.67 -25.19 -30.91
CA ASN A 644 -21.05 -24.89 -30.56
C ASN A 644 -22.01 -25.88 -31.25
N HIS A 645 -23.33 -25.64 -31.18
CA HIS A 645 -24.35 -26.50 -31.82
C HIS A 645 -24.57 -26.19 -33.31
N ASP A 646 -24.07 -25.06 -33.78
CA ASP A 646 -24.28 -24.44 -35.09
C ASP A 646 -22.98 -24.03 -35.81
N TYR A 647 -21.89 -23.83 -35.06
CA TYR A 647 -20.60 -23.29 -35.52
C TYR A 647 -19.41 -23.88 -34.74
N GLU A 648 -18.32 -24.24 -35.44
CA GLU A 648 -17.03 -24.65 -34.83
C GLU A 648 -15.87 -23.91 -35.50
N HIS A 649 -14.79 -23.63 -34.76
CA HIS A 649 -13.54 -23.11 -35.33
C HIS A 649 -12.27 -23.56 -34.60
N LEU A 650 -11.17 -23.56 -35.36
CA LEU A 650 -9.80 -23.43 -34.85
C LEU A 650 -9.29 -22.03 -35.20
N TRP A 651 -8.91 -21.25 -34.18
CA TRP A 651 -8.29 -19.93 -34.34
C TRP A 651 -6.78 -20.08 -34.19
N LEU A 652 -6.06 -19.89 -35.31
CA LEU A 652 -4.62 -20.08 -35.40
C LEU A 652 -3.93 -18.72 -35.40
N ASN A 653 -2.80 -18.59 -34.69
CA ASN A 653 -1.89 -17.44 -34.77
C ASN A 653 -0.50 -17.91 -35.21
N PHE A 654 0.16 -17.07 -36.02
CA PHE A 654 1.49 -17.28 -36.55
C PHE A 654 2.34 -16.03 -36.28
N ARG A 655 3.56 -16.22 -35.76
CA ARG A 655 4.52 -15.12 -35.54
C ARG A 655 5.57 -15.04 -36.64
N HIS A 656 5.91 -13.81 -37.02
CA HIS A 656 6.86 -13.45 -38.08
C HIS A 656 6.55 -14.09 -39.45
N VAL A 657 5.29 -14.02 -39.91
CA VAL A 657 4.89 -14.58 -41.22
C VAL A 657 5.57 -13.84 -42.38
N ALA A 658 6.01 -14.61 -43.37
CA ALA A 658 6.55 -14.11 -44.63
C ALA A 658 6.11 -14.95 -45.83
N ILE A 659 5.62 -14.28 -46.88
CA ILE A 659 5.44 -14.88 -48.21
C ILE A 659 5.99 -13.92 -49.26
N GLY A 660 6.99 -14.36 -50.03
CA GLY A 660 7.69 -13.51 -51.01
C GLY A 660 8.27 -12.25 -50.34
N ASP A 661 7.65 -11.11 -50.61
CA ASP A 661 8.05 -9.79 -50.09
C ASP A 661 7.17 -9.31 -48.92
N ARG A 662 5.99 -9.93 -48.72
CA ARG A 662 5.03 -9.57 -47.65
C ARG A 662 5.54 -10.07 -46.30
N ARG A 663 5.45 -9.24 -45.25
CA ARG A 663 5.92 -9.51 -43.89
C ARG A 663 4.84 -9.11 -42.88
N LEU A 664 4.50 -9.99 -41.95
CA LEU A 664 3.53 -9.74 -40.87
C LEU A 664 4.20 -10.12 -39.54
N PHE A 665 4.09 -9.27 -38.51
CA PHE A 665 4.70 -9.56 -37.21
C PHE A 665 3.87 -10.61 -36.44
N ASP A 666 2.56 -10.38 -36.36
CA ASP A 666 1.55 -11.35 -35.99
C ASP A 666 0.57 -11.53 -37.16
N PHE A 667 0.07 -12.74 -37.35
CA PHE A 667 -1.00 -13.05 -38.28
C PHE A 667 -1.89 -14.15 -37.69
N ASP A 668 -3.14 -13.82 -37.42
CA ASP A 668 -4.15 -14.77 -36.98
C ASP A 668 -5.29 -14.93 -37.98
N PHE A 669 -5.86 -16.12 -38.06
CA PHE A 669 -7.09 -16.39 -38.82
C PHE A 669 -7.81 -17.61 -38.24
N ARG A 670 -9.08 -17.81 -38.63
CA ARG A 670 -9.86 -18.99 -38.22
C ARG A 670 -10.19 -19.89 -39.39
N VAL A 671 -9.95 -21.18 -39.22
CA VAL A 671 -10.58 -22.24 -40.02
C VAL A 671 -11.87 -22.61 -39.29
N SER A 672 -13.02 -22.43 -39.91
CA SER A 672 -14.31 -22.67 -39.26
C SER A 672 -15.28 -23.47 -40.13
N CYS A 673 -16.36 -23.96 -39.51
CA CYS A 673 -17.40 -24.70 -40.21
C CYS A 673 -18.79 -24.42 -39.61
N ALA A 674 -19.80 -24.34 -40.47
CA ALA A 674 -21.18 -23.99 -40.09
C ALA A 674 -22.21 -25.08 -40.51
N ASN A 675 -23.46 -24.92 -40.03
CA ASN A 675 -24.59 -25.84 -40.25
C ASN A 675 -24.29 -27.27 -39.77
N LEU A 676 -23.80 -27.37 -38.54
CA LEU A 676 -23.50 -28.64 -37.88
C LEU A 676 -24.76 -29.50 -37.69
N ARG A 677 -24.56 -30.78 -37.36
CA ARG A 677 -25.61 -31.66 -36.83
C ARG A 677 -25.08 -32.35 -35.58
N PRO A 678 -25.94 -32.75 -34.62
CA PRO A 678 -25.51 -33.49 -33.44
C PRO A 678 -24.63 -34.70 -33.82
N ASN A 679 -23.43 -34.79 -33.25
CA ASN A 679 -22.39 -35.79 -33.55
C ASN A 679 -21.95 -35.92 -35.03
N VAL A 680 -22.11 -34.89 -35.87
CA VAL A 680 -21.56 -34.88 -37.24
C VAL A 680 -20.81 -33.57 -37.51
N PHE A 681 -19.55 -33.69 -37.95
CA PHE A 681 -18.72 -32.56 -38.34
C PHE A 681 -19.31 -31.79 -39.53
N GLY A 682 -19.07 -30.48 -39.57
CA GLY A 682 -19.72 -29.57 -40.52
C GLY A 682 -19.32 -29.78 -41.99
N ARG A 683 -20.12 -29.24 -42.91
CA ARG A 683 -19.94 -29.37 -44.38
C ARG A 683 -19.89 -28.03 -45.14
N HIS A 684 -19.79 -26.93 -44.41
CA HIS A 684 -19.70 -25.57 -44.96
C HIS A 684 -18.45 -24.89 -44.37
N PRO A 685 -17.26 -25.19 -44.92
CA PRO A 685 -16.02 -24.57 -44.45
C PRO A 685 -16.04 -23.06 -44.67
N LYS A 686 -15.32 -22.33 -43.83
CA LYS A 686 -14.98 -20.92 -44.03
C LYS A 686 -13.54 -20.66 -43.64
N LEU A 687 -12.97 -19.63 -44.22
CA LEU A 687 -11.76 -18.97 -43.73
C LEU A 687 -12.14 -17.57 -43.27
N GLU A 688 -11.84 -17.24 -42.01
CA GLU A 688 -12.19 -15.96 -41.39
C GLU A 688 -10.93 -15.19 -41.02
N PHE A 689 -10.82 -13.95 -41.50
CA PHE A 689 -9.70 -13.05 -41.23
C PHE A 689 -10.21 -11.80 -40.48
N PRO A 690 -10.04 -11.74 -39.15
CA PRO A 690 -10.41 -10.58 -38.34
C PRO A 690 -9.73 -9.30 -38.81
N GLU A 691 -10.29 -8.14 -38.49
CA GLU A 691 -9.75 -6.83 -38.90
C GLU A 691 -8.29 -6.59 -38.48
N THR A 692 -7.91 -7.06 -37.28
CA THR A 692 -6.58 -6.88 -36.67
C THR A 692 -5.44 -7.44 -37.51
N SER A 693 -5.57 -8.69 -37.95
CA SER A 693 -4.61 -9.36 -38.83
C SER A 693 -4.91 -9.09 -40.30
N GLY A 694 -6.18 -9.06 -40.67
CA GLY A 694 -6.68 -8.97 -42.04
C GLY A 694 -6.25 -7.69 -42.76
N ARG A 695 -6.34 -6.52 -42.10
CA ARG A 695 -5.88 -5.25 -42.69
C ARG A 695 -4.36 -5.19 -42.94
N ALA A 696 -3.57 -5.99 -42.24
CA ALA A 696 -2.14 -6.13 -42.52
C ALA A 696 -1.87 -7.23 -43.58
N ALA A 697 -2.66 -8.31 -43.53
CA ALA A 697 -2.47 -9.49 -44.36
C ALA A 697 -3.03 -9.37 -45.79
N PHE A 698 -3.91 -8.41 -46.07
CA PHE A 698 -4.59 -8.22 -47.37
C PHE A 698 -4.47 -6.77 -47.86
N THR A 699 -4.19 -6.59 -49.16
CA THR A 699 -4.18 -5.25 -49.80
C THR A 699 -5.59 -4.70 -50.01
N GLU A 700 -6.54 -5.56 -50.35
CA GLU A 700 -7.95 -5.21 -50.58
C GLU A 700 -8.83 -5.83 -49.47
N TRP A 701 -8.48 -5.59 -48.19
CA TRP A 701 -9.31 -6.05 -47.07
C TRP A 701 -10.61 -5.24 -46.96
N PHE A 702 -11.72 -5.92 -46.74
CA PHE A 702 -13.03 -5.30 -46.49
C PHE A 702 -13.83 -6.12 -45.48
N ASP A 703 -14.76 -5.46 -44.80
CA ASP A 703 -15.75 -6.10 -43.94
C ASP A 703 -16.81 -6.84 -44.79
N GLU A 704 -16.89 -8.15 -44.60
CA GLU A 704 -17.95 -8.99 -45.19
C GLU A 704 -19.01 -9.33 -44.12
N SER A 705 -18.55 -9.62 -42.91
CA SER A 705 -19.40 -9.96 -41.76
C SER A 705 -18.77 -9.51 -40.44
N TYR A 706 -19.49 -9.72 -39.35
CA TYR A 706 -19.13 -9.26 -38.01
C TYR A 706 -19.44 -10.36 -36.98
N ASP A 707 -18.62 -10.50 -35.93
CA ASP A 707 -18.92 -11.32 -34.75
C ASP A 707 -18.46 -10.63 -33.45
N ASP A 708 -18.54 -11.32 -32.32
CA ASP A 708 -18.22 -10.78 -30.98
C ASP A 708 -16.78 -10.22 -30.87
N PHE A 709 -15.88 -10.53 -31.81
CA PHE A 709 -14.50 -10.04 -31.89
C PHE A 709 -14.30 -8.90 -32.91
N GLY A 710 -15.36 -8.43 -33.58
CA GLY A 710 -15.30 -7.31 -34.54
C GLY A 710 -15.65 -7.70 -36.00
N PRO A 711 -15.36 -6.80 -36.96
CA PRO A 711 -15.57 -7.07 -38.38
C PRO A 711 -14.50 -8.01 -38.93
N LYS A 712 -14.87 -8.79 -39.96
CA LYS A 712 -14.01 -9.79 -40.60
C LYS A 712 -14.27 -9.93 -42.10
N LEU A 713 -13.23 -10.38 -42.80
CA LEU A 713 -13.32 -10.92 -44.15
C LEU A 713 -13.59 -12.43 -44.04
N GLU A 714 -14.70 -12.92 -44.59
CA GLU A 714 -15.09 -14.33 -44.53
C GLU A 714 -15.18 -14.93 -45.94
N LEU A 715 -14.27 -15.85 -46.29
CA LEU A 715 -14.31 -16.61 -47.54
C LEU A 715 -15.01 -17.94 -47.30
N ARG A 716 -16.20 -18.12 -47.91
CA ARG A 716 -17.06 -19.29 -47.70
C ARG A 716 -16.82 -20.38 -48.74
N PHE A 717 -16.97 -21.63 -48.30
CA PHE A 717 -16.88 -22.83 -49.14
C PHE A 717 -18.12 -23.71 -48.98
N ALA A 718 -18.45 -24.44 -50.03
CA ALA A 718 -19.55 -25.41 -50.05
C ALA A 718 -19.11 -26.69 -50.77
N LEU A 719 -19.14 -27.81 -50.03
CA LEU A 719 -18.83 -29.13 -50.58
C LEU A 719 -19.86 -29.50 -51.67
N PRO A 720 -19.43 -30.11 -52.79
CA PRO A 720 -18.09 -30.64 -53.03
C PRO A 720 -17.11 -29.65 -53.69
N ALA A 721 -17.56 -28.58 -54.35
CA ALA A 721 -16.76 -27.91 -55.38
C ALA A 721 -17.00 -26.39 -55.54
N ALA A 722 -17.66 -25.72 -54.59
CA ALA A 722 -18.04 -24.30 -54.71
C ALA A 722 -17.43 -23.42 -53.60
N MET A 723 -17.20 -22.15 -53.91
CA MET A 723 -16.73 -21.13 -52.97
C MET A 723 -17.37 -19.76 -53.29
N ASP A 724 -17.15 -18.77 -52.42
CA ASP A 724 -17.62 -17.40 -52.64
C ASP A 724 -16.78 -16.68 -53.71
N ILE A 725 -17.28 -16.73 -54.95
CA ILE A 725 -16.63 -16.12 -56.12
C ILE A 725 -16.68 -14.58 -56.06
N GLU A 726 -17.65 -13.98 -55.34
CA GLU A 726 -17.70 -12.51 -55.23
C GLU A 726 -16.63 -12.01 -54.27
N VAL A 727 -16.49 -12.62 -53.09
CA VAL A 727 -15.42 -12.31 -52.13
C VAL A 727 -14.05 -12.57 -52.77
N TRP A 728 -13.85 -13.72 -53.39
CA TRP A 728 -12.61 -14.06 -54.11
C TRP A 728 -12.31 -13.07 -55.26
N GLY A 729 -13.35 -12.67 -55.99
CA GLY A 729 -13.27 -11.75 -57.13
C GLY A 729 -12.82 -10.33 -56.77
N ARG A 730 -13.06 -9.88 -55.54
CA ARG A 730 -12.63 -8.58 -55.02
C ARG A 730 -11.14 -8.55 -54.62
N LEU A 731 -10.59 -9.67 -54.14
CA LEU A 731 -9.19 -9.75 -53.69
C LEU A 731 -8.18 -9.55 -54.83
N SER A 732 -7.06 -8.88 -54.54
CA SER A 732 -5.98 -8.66 -55.50
C SER A 732 -5.26 -9.96 -55.88
N LEU A 733 -4.54 -9.97 -57.02
CA LEU A 733 -3.75 -11.15 -57.42
C LEU A 733 -2.68 -11.54 -56.39
N SER A 734 -2.11 -10.57 -55.65
CA SER A 734 -1.17 -10.87 -54.56
C SER A 734 -1.86 -11.43 -53.32
N ASP A 735 -3.12 -11.04 -53.06
CA ASP A 735 -3.91 -11.53 -51.94
C ASP A 735 -4.44 -12.95 -52.19
N ARG A 736 -4.82 -13.25 -53.44
CA ARG A 736 -5.14 -14.61 -53.89
C ARG A 736 -3.95 -15.55 -53.78
N ALA A 737 -2.77 -15.13 -54.25
CA ALA A 737 -1.55 -15.92 -54.10
C ALA A 737 -1.13 -16.13 -52.64
N PHE A 738 -1.38 -15.15 -51.75
CA PHE A 738 -1.20 -15.30 -50.30
C PHE A 738 -2.15 -16.38 -49.73
N LEU A 739 -3.43 -16.34 -50.12
CA LEU A 739 -4.41 -17.35 -49.71
C LEU A 739 -4.12 -18.73 -50.27
N GLU A 740 -3.75 -18.87 -51.55
CA GLU A 740 -3.41 -20.14 -52.18
C GLU A 740 -2.23 -20.82 -51.46
N GLU A 741 -1.18 -20.07 -51.13
CA GLU A 741 -0.02 -20.57 -50.40
C GLU A 741 -0.36 -20.88 -48.92
N LEU A 742 -1.12 -20.02 -48.23
CA LEU A 742 -1.62 -20.29 -46.88
C LEU A 742 -2.43 -21.60 -46.82
N VAL A 743 -3.39 -21.74 -47.74
CA VAL A 743 -4.35 -22.84 -47.80
C VAL A 743 -3.67 -24.17 -48.15
N GLN A 744 -2.68 -24.15 -49.04
CA GLN A 744 -1.88 -25.35 -49.37
C GLN A 744 -1.07 -25.87 -48.18
N ASN A 745 -0.60 -25.00 -47.29
CA ASN A 745 0.21 -25.40 -46.13
C ASN A 745 -0.63 -25.76 -44.87
N MET A 746 -1.92 -25.38 -44.81
CA MET A 746 -2.81 -25.70 -43.67
C MET A 746 -2.77 -27.17 -43.17
N PRO A 747 -2.73 -28.21 -44.03
CA PRO A 747 -2.66 -29.59 -43.56
C PRO A 747 -1.39 -29.89 -42.75
N ALA A 748 -0.26 -29.22 -43.05
CA ALA A 748 0.98 -29.34 -42.30
C ALA A 748 0.91 -28.60 -40.95
N PHE A 749 0.29 -27.41 -40.93
CA PHE A 749 0.09 -26.62 -39.71
C PHE A 749 -0.73 -27.38 -38.65
N LEU A 750 -1.78 -28.09 -39.06
CA LEU A 750 -2.57 -28.92 -38.14
C LEU A 750 -1.77 -30.11 -37.60
N SER A 751 -0.94 -30.75 -38.43
CA SER A 751 -0.05 -31.83 -37.98
C SER A 751 1.06 -31.33 -37.04
N GLU A 752 1.57 -30.12 -37.24
CA GLU A 752 2.55 -29.48 -36.35
C GLU A 752 1.96 -29.17 -34.97
N LEU A 753 0.70 -28.71 -34.92
CA LEU A 753 -0.03 -28.52 -33.66
C LEU A 753 -0.32 -29.86 -32.95
N GLU A 754 -0.73 -30.91 -33.67
CA GLU A 754 -0.87 -32.26 -33.11
C GLU A 754 0.46 -32.78 -32.54
N MET A 755 1.57 -32.63 -33.28
CA MET A 755 2.91 -33.04 -32.85
C MET A 755 3.44 -32.22 -31.65
N SER A 756 3.05 -30.96 -31.50
CA SER A 756 3.36 -30.15 -30.30
C SER A 756 2.54 -30.54 -29.06
N GLY A 757 1.61 -31.49 -29.19
CA GLY A 757 0.82 -32.05 -28.08
C GLY A 757 -0.52 -31.36 -27.82
N VAL A 758 -0.98 -30.49 -28.73
CA VAL A 758 -2.29 -29.83 -28.63
C VAL A 758 -3.41 -30.87 -28.75
N LYS A 759 -4.42 -30.76 -27.87
CA LYS A 759 -5.58 -31.66 -27.83
C LYS A 759 -6.85 -30.89 -28.18
N LEU A 760 -7.59 -31.41 -29.16
CA LEU A 760 -8.87 -30.88 -29.62
C LEU A 760 -10.04 -31.70 -29.02
N LYS A 761 -11.25 -31.13 -29.07
CA LYS A 761 -12.52 -31.81 -28.79
C LYS A 761 -13.01 -32.64 -30.00
N ARG A 762 -12.57 -32.26 -31.20
CA ARG A 762 -12.78 -32.99 -32.47
C ARG A 762 -11.57 -33.83 -32.82
N ASP A 763 -11.76 -34.79 -33.72
CA ASP A 763 -10.64 -35.54 -34.30
C ASP A 763 -9.78 -34.59 -35.16
N TRP A 764 -8.45 -34.74 -35.11
CA TRP A 764 -7.55 -34.00 -35.99
C TRP A 764 -7.80 -34.32 -37.47
N GLU A 765 -8.30 -35.51 -37.79
CA GLU A 765 -8.60 -35.93 -39.16
C GLU A 765 -9.88 -35.27 -39.73
N ASP A 766 -10.86 -34.93 -38.89
CA ASP A 766 -12.02 -34.10 -39.32
C ASP A 766 -11.53 -32.73 -39.82
N TRP A 767 -10.67 -32.06 -39.04
CA TRP A 767 -10.09 -30.77 -39.39
C TRP A 767 -9.11 -30.86 -40.56
N ARG A 768 -8.26 -31.89 -40.63
CA ARG A 768 -7.38 -32.14 -41.78
C ARG A 768 -8.18 -32.35 -43.06
N GLN A 769 -9.26 -33.13 -43.02
CA GLN A 769 -10.10 -33.34 -44.19
C GLN A 769 -10.79 -32.05 -44.63
N LEU A 770 -11.26 -31.22 -43.69
CA LEU A 770 -11.83 -29.91 -43.99
C LEU A 770 -10.84 -29.01 -44.75
N VAL A 771 -9.58 -28.89 -44.28
CA VAL A 771 -8.59 -28.04 -44.97
C VAL A 771 -8.11 -28.62 -46.30
N ARG A 772 -8.04 -29.95 -46.44
CA ARG A 772 -7.80 -30.61 -47.75
C ARG A 772 -8.92 -30.29 -48.74
N ASP A 773 -10.18 -30.32 -48.30
CA ASP A 773 -11.32 -29.98 -49.16
C ASP A 773 -11.37 -28.50 -49.53
N VAL A 774 -11.00 -27.59 -48.61
CA VAL A 774 -10.83 -26.15 -48.91
C VAL A 774 -9.74 -25.95 -49.98
N ALA A 775 -8.57 -26.56 -49.82
CA ALA A 775 -7.49 -26.48 -50.81
C ALA A 775 -7.87 -27.06 -52.18
N ARG A 776 -8.59 -28.19 -52.18
CA ARG A 776 -9.12 -28.84 -53.39
C ARG A 776 -10.15 -27.96 -54.12
N ILE A 777 -11.04 -27.28 -53.39
CA ILE A 777 -12.00 -26.35 -53.99
C ILE A 777 -11.28 -25.12 -54.55
N LEU A 778 -10.38 -24.51 -53.77
CA LEU A 778 -9.66 -23.30 -54.17
C LEU A 778 -8.91 -23.50 -55.49
N LYS A 779 -8.18 -24.62 -55.61
CA LYS A 779 -7.47 -24.99 -56.84
C LYS A 779 -8.41 -25.21 -58.03
N GLY A 780 -9.53 -25.91 -57.83
CA GLY A 780 -10.55 -26.08 -58.87
C GLY A 780 -11.19 -24.76 -59.32
N GLY A 781 -11.33 -23.80 -58.40
CA GLY A 781 -11.80 -22.44 -58.68
C GLY A 781 -10.80 -21.62 -59.50
N SER A 782 -9.49 -21.74 -59.22
CA SER A 782 -8.44 -21.06 -60.00
C SER A 782 -8.28 -21.59 -61.43
N GLU A 783 -8.61 -22.86 -61.68
CA GLU A 783 -8.43 -23.53 -62.99
C GLU A 783 -9.66 -23.43 -63.92
N SER A 784 -10.71 -22.69 -63.55
CA SER A 784 -12.03 -22.70 -64.24
C SER A 784 -12.40 -21.41 -65.00
N PRO A 785 -11.91 -21.20 -66.25
CA PRO A 785 -12.31 -20.07 -67.08
C PRO A 785 -13.58 -20.36 -67.91
N LEU A 786 -14.77 -20.21 -67.32
CA LEU A 786 -16.02 -20.12 -68.11
C LEU A 786 -17.16 -19.41 -67.36
N LEU A 787 -17.92 -18.58 -68.08
CA LEU A 787 -19.07 -17.85 -67.55
C LEU A 787 -20.29 -18.77 -67.40
N GLN A 788 -21.14 -18.49 -66.41
CA GLN A 788 -22.58 -18.32 -66.68
C GLN A 788 -23.30 -17.47 -65.62
N VAL A 789 -24.21 -16.60 -66.10
CA VAL A 789 -25.05 -15.71 -65.29
C VAL A 789 -26.35 -16.42 -64.92
N SER A 790 -26.85 -16.25 -63.69
CA SER A 790 -28.19 -16.73 -63.29
C SER A 790 -28.81 -15.93 -62.13
N THR A 791 -29.25 -14.70 -62.44
CA THR A 791 -30.38 -13.91 -61.86
C THR A 791 -30.60 -13.77 -60.33
N PRO A 792 -31.08 -12.59 -59.86
CA PRO A 792 -31.15 -12.24 -58.43
C PRO A 792 -32.42 -12.73 -57.70
N LEU A 793 -32.33 -12.83 -56.37
CA LEU A 793 -33.46 -12.94 -55.44
C LEU A 793 -33.75 -11.61 -54.75
N THR A 794 -35.02 -11.39 -54.38
CA THR A 794 -35.58 -10.07 -54.06
C THR A 794 -35.53 -9.68 -52.57
N PRO A 795 -35.46 -8.37 -52.25
CA PRO A 795 -35.32 -7.90 -50.87
C PRO A 795 -36.62 -8.06 -50.06
N LYS A 796 -36.49 -8.43 -48.77
CA LYS A 796 -37.61 -8.47 -47.82
C LYS A 796 -37.71 -7.19 -46.99
N ARG A 797 -38.95 -6.75 -46.77
CA ARG A 797 -39.32 -5.48 -46.12
C ARG A 797 -38.95 -5.46 -44.62
N THR A 798 -38.39 -4.33 -44.19
CA THR A 798 -38.36 -3.92 -42.78
C THR A 798 -39.79 -3.75 -42.24
N ALA A 799 -40.04 -4.17 -41.00
CA ALA A 799 -41.31 -3.97 -40.29
C ALA A 799 -41.06 -3.38 -38.91
N SER A 800 -41.42 -2.11 -38.71
CA SER A 800 -41.33 -1.44 -37.42
C SER A 800 -42.42 -1.93 -36.46
N ARG A 801 -42.07 -2.12 -35.19
CA ARG A 801 -43.05 -2.48 -34.13
C ARG A 801 -42.91 -1.58 -32.92
N ALA A 802 -43.66 -0.48 -32.91
CA ALA A 802 -43.80 0.35 -31.73
C ALA A 802 -44.55 -0.37 -30.60
N LYS A 803 -44.19 -0.07 -29.34
CA LYS A 803 -45.02 -0.32 -28.15
C LYS A 803 -44.98 0.92 -27.25
N LYS A 804 -46.13 1.58 -27.08
CA LYS A 804 -46.44 2.38 -25.88
C LYS A 804 -47.36 1.54 -24.99
N GLY A 805 -47.22 1.67 -23.68
CA GLY A 805 -48.10 1.00 -22.70
C GLY A 805 -47.50 1.08 -21.30
N VAL A 806 -48.10 1.92 -20.45
CA VAL A 806 -47.68 2.18 -19.06
C VAL A 806 -48.88 1.91 -18.14
N ARG A 807 -48.61 1.60 -16.86
CA ARG A 807 -49.54 1.19 -15.78
C ARG A 807 -49.86 -0.31 -15.80
N LYS A 808 -50.06 -0.96 -14.65
CA LYS A 808 -49.94 -0.44 -13.27
C LYS A 808 -48.54 -0.65 -12.70
#